data_AF-A0A7Y3P9R9-F1
#
_entry.id   AF-A0A7Y3P9R9-F1
#
_cell.length_a   1.000
_cell.length_b   1.000
_cell.length_c   1.000
_cell.angle_alpha   90.00
_cell.angle_beta   90.00
_cell.angle_gamma   90.00
#
_symmetry.space_group_name_H-M   'P 1'
#
loop_
_entity.id
_entity.type
_entity.pdbx_description
1 polymer ?
#
loop_
_entity_poly.entity_id
_entity_poly.type
_entity_poly.pdbx_seq_one_letter_code
_entity_poly.pdbx_strand_id
1 'polypeptide(L)'
;MVSSDDVFGLGEDIPSFLEWEEISEETVPSSTPAEETGEPIDDAEVWALTVESWEEILRSLGVSDVPAPASPAPLEETGPVPRVAPSVLRTPVALPVSPVFDEDHEVEGPRSREVLAALADDIVEPAPTRSPAAPSPVGLRAFVRALGPLLVLGVVLRLLLAPLTSLDGDMGVWWQASQRAMEGVGLYTFTGFSYPPLFGYWAIVLGMVTHWLGGTSAALGHLFPAGQQIGQQIFGPVVTTPWATALYKLPMMVADVATAYLVWRIAGRLGYDAVRQRRAALWWFLNPLVIMTTAVQGQIDSLAAFAIALGVLATLEETWWLAGVAVSIGVAVKLAPGLVALPFAGYLLARSRERWRSLAGFVAGGVVGALVLIGPEAGHGLVTDVFTRANVDSAIGGIGISGLLRLSSLSGVYSWATVHFVGLNRSINVLQFLVALAGGLWCWRRGRDSTLVRVVAAVVLFTLMINVVANPQYLVWIVPMMALGAEGSTSADRWWRGALLTVGISGPIYLYALNGVRKLFAPMGYYLGWPSLSSAYSEHRWLLQRWGPHWLPATLSGKITFLTAFAVTLSFVAVLVALTRPDPAPVNVAVEPLRWRSPGVTVTSLLTVALEVVAVVGPFSVGSPQLSAQIAALSSGQHVVTVSGPASSTLTVSAYPINPAREISRVEFYDDSRYPYAYSSAATTLGVEQQLVNVLSHTDPGVGVHLVNATQLASFLASDPAPETSLVVDVSGTLPNVVWGADGAGSLLPWIGRGGRLAFSGGDPGHYSVAPGNVLYANNNPSTLAPGVTTVANTLLLPGQIVGSSNDLRSPASVPSGWARALGLTYAVDTKSFNSDAVLRRHGVNLGFLQGTTSSIVYVPQGLGGVLAFAGDTQPSSVTAVASDLARLVGSNWFAHVGPYASSPLATSPTLLRAGPLGAGQFVQVIGVTASRPLYLWREQLP
;
A
#
# COMPACT_ATOMS: atom_id res chain seq x y z
N MET A 1 36.93 14.35 35.27
CA MET A 1 36.03 13.89 36.34
C MET A 1 34.95 13.07 35.65
N VAL A 2 35.21 11.75 35.50
CA VAL A 2 34.48 10.60 36.09
C VAL A 2 33.07 10.42 35.49
N SER A 3 32.63 9.27 34.97
CA SER A 3 33.27 8.08 34.38
C SER A 3 32.19 7.34 33.57
N SER A 4 32.67 6.61 32.56
CA SER A 4 32.08 5.40 31.99
C SER A 4 31.69 4.40 33.07
N ASP A 5 30.61 3.61 32.87
CA ASP A 5 30.65 2.13 32.87
C ASP A 5 29.28 1.48 32.56
N ASP A 6 29.36 0.26 32.00
CA ASP A 6 28.38 -0.84 31.80
C ASP A 6 27.36 -0.72 30.63
N VAL A 7 27.39 -1.45 29.49
CA VAL A 7 27.92 -2.77 29.02
C VAL A 7 27.23 -4.01 29.62
N PHE A 8 26.40 -4.65 28.76
CA PHE A 8 26.00 -6.06 28.66
C PHE A 8 25.80 -6.91 29.92
N GLY A 9 24.53 -7.29 30.16
CA GLY A 9 24.15 -8.47 30.95
C GLY A 9 23.19 -9.36 30.16
N LEU A 10 23.72 -10.37 29.49
CA LEU A 10 22.96 -11.55 29.06
C LEU A 10 22.88 -12.48 30.28
N GLY A 11 21.69 -12.62 30.86
CA GLY A 11 21.38 -13.62 31.88
C GLY A 11 20.58 -14.75 31.24
N GLU A 12 21.19 -15.92 31.18
CA GLU A 12 20.52 -17.20 30.95
C GLU A 12 19.57 -17.47 32.12
N ASP A 13 18.31 -17.80 31.82
CA ASP A 13 17.45 -18.59 32.71
C ASP A 13 16.44 -19.35 31.85
N ILE A 14 16.72 -20.65 31.67
CA ILE A 14 15.83 -21.65 31.09
C ILE A 14 15.13 -22.34 32.25
N PRO A 15 13.79 -22.31 32.35
CA PRO A 15 13.06 -23.31 33.11
C PRO A 15 12.64 -24.44 32.17
N SER A 16 13.28 -25.58 32.35
CA SER A 16 12.80 -26.90 31.95
C SER A 16 11.47 -27.19 32.64
N PHE A 17 10.40 -27.48 31.90
CA PHE A 17 9.30 -28.33 32.40
C PHE A 17 8.63 -29.08 31.24
N LEU A 18 8.93 -30.39 31.19
CA LEU A 18 8.14 -31.45 30.59
C LEU A 18 7.37 -32.08 31.76
N GLU A 19 6.04 -32.04 31.73
CA GLU A 19 5.17 -33.02 32.39
C GLU A 19 3.74 -32.78 31.85
N TRP A 20 3.29 -33.69 30.97
CA TRP A 20 1.88 -33.82 30.61
C TRP A 20 1.34 -35.00 31.43
N GLU A 21 0.59 -34.69 32.48
CA GLU A 21 -0.25 -35.66 33.19
C GLU A 21 -1.59 -35.83 32.46
N GLU A 22 -1.94 -37.09 32.23
CA GLU A 22 -3.30 -37.56 31.99
C GLU A 22 -4.20 -37.15 33.17
N ILE A 23 -5.32 -36.48 32.87
CA ILE A 23 -6.49 -36.54 33.76
C ILE A 23 -7.73 -36.91 32.94
N SER A 24 -8.32 -37.98 33.45
CA SER A 24 -9.52 -38.70 33.10
C SER A 24 -10.81 -37.89 33.16
N GLU A 25 -11.75 -38.33 32.32
CA GLU A 25 -13.22 -38.30 32.43
C GLU A 25 -13.84 -37.63 33.66
N GLU A 26 -14.76 -36.70 33.41
CA GLU A 26 -16.00 -36.65 34.18
C GLU A 26 -17.21 -36.39 33.26
N THR A 27 -18.20 -37.24 33.46
CA THR A 27 -19.42 -37.46 32.69
C THR A 27 -20.56 -36.55 33.18
N VAL A 28 -21.73 -36.67 32.52
CA VAL A 28 -23.11 -36.30 32.97
C VAL A 28 -23.68 -35.00 32.33
N PRO A 29 -24.96 -34.94 31.90
CA PRO A 29 -25.73 -35.89 31.09
C PRO A 29 -26.42 -35.21 29.88
N SER A 30 -26.58 -35.94 28.78
CA SER A 30 -27.41 -35.53 27.65
C SER A 30 -28.89 -35.69 27.95
N SER A 31 -29.66 -34.60 27.85
CA SER A 31 -31.10 -34.63 27.62
C SER A 31 -31.41 -34.10 26.22
N THR A 32 -31.79 -35.00 25.33
CA THR A 32 -32.63 -34.77 24.14
C THR A 32 -33.96 -34.11 24.54
N PRO A 33 -34.65 -33.32 23.67
CA PRO A 33 -35.31 -33.89 22.48
C PRO A 33 -35.39 -33.00 21.23
N ALA A 34 -35.46 -33.65 20.07
CA ALA A 34 -36.52 -33.51 19.05
C ALA A 34 -35.95 -33.80 17.65
N GLU A 35 -36.44 -34.88 17.07
CA GLU A 35 -36.25 -35.30 15.68
C GLU A 35 -36.84 -34.26 14.73
N GLU A 36 -36.05 -33.83 13.74
CA GLU A 36 -36.57 -33.42 12.44
C GLU A 36 -35.80 -34.18 11.36
N THR A 37 -36.53 -35.08 10.70
CA THR A 37 -36.11 -35.87 9.56
C THR A 37 -35.97 -34.96 8.33
N GLY A 38 -34.73 -34.72 7.90
CA GLY A 38 -34.42 -34.15 6.59
C GLY A 38 -33.84 -35.21 5.67
N GLU A 39 -34.60 -35.60 4.64
CA GLU A 39 -34.11 -36.43 3.52
C GLU A 39 -33.05 -35.66 2.70
N PRO A 40 -32.11 -36.37 2.03
CA PRO A 40 -31.14 -35.73 1.15
C PRO A 40 -31.82 -35.24 -0.13
N ILE A 41 -31.68 -33.94 -0.41
CA ILE A 41 -32.11 -33.33 -1.68
C ILE A 41 -31.23 -33.85 -2.81
N ASP A 42 -31.86 -34.32 -3.88
CA ASP A 42 -31.25 -34.79 -5.12
C ASP A 42 -30.76 -33.59 -5.95
N ASP A 43 -29.46 -33.56 -6.27
CA ASP A 43 -28.78 -32.48 -7.01
C ASP A 43 -29.36 -32.25 -8.43
N ALA A 44 -30.22 -33.15 -8.92
CA ALA A 44 -30.91 -33.01 -10.20
C ALA A 44 -32.05 -31.96 -10.18
N GLU A 45 -32.69 -31.70 -9.04
CA GLU A 45 -33.83 -30.77 -8.95
C GLU A 45 -33.40 -29.29 -8.96
N VAL A 46 -32.17 -29.01 -8.49
CA VAL A 46 -31.58 -27.67 -8.47
C VAL A 46 -31.20 -27.19 -9.89
N TRP A 47 -30.87 -28.12 -10.79
CA TRP A 47 -30.56 -27.78 -12.19
C TRP A 47 -31.81 -27.40 -13.00
N ALA A 48 -32.97 -28.01 -12.71
CA ALA A 48 -34.22 -27.72 -13.41
C ALA A 48 -34.74 -26.29 -13.11
N LEU A 49 -34.64 -25.83 -11.85
CA LEU A 49 -35.05 -24.48 -11.43
C LEU A 49 -34.19 -23.35 -12.03
N THR A 50 -32.93 -23.62 -12.39
CA THR A 50 -32.04 -22.63 -13.01
C THR A 50 -32.25 -22.43 -14.51
N VAL A 51 -32.97 -23.34 -15.19
CA VAL A 51 -33.26 -23.20 -16.63
C VAL A 51 -34.56 -22.45 -16.86
N GLU A 52 -35.60 -22.69 -16.06
CA GLU A 52 -36.89 -21.97 -16.16
C GLU A 52 -36.74 -20.47 -15.86
N SER A 53 -35.88 -20.11 -14.91
CA SER A 53 -35.58 -18.71 -14.57
C SER A 53 -34.82 -17.96 -15.69
N TRP A 54 -34.07 -18.66 -16.54
CA TRP A 54 -33.37 -18.06 -17.68
C TRP A 54 -34.31 -17.72 -18.85
N GLU A 55 -35.31 -18.56 -19.12
CA GLU A 55 -36.31 -18.28 -20.16
C GLU A 55 -37.22 -17.11 -19.79
N GLU A 56 -37.57 -16.97 -18.51
CA GLU A 56 -38.41 -15.87 -18.03
C GLU A 56 -37.69 -14.52 -18.07
N ILE A 57 -36.37 -14.51 -17.80
CA ILE A 57 -35.51 -13.34 -17.96
C ILE A 57 -35.38 -12.95 -19.45
N LEU A 58 -35.20 -13.91 -20.36
CA LEU A 58 -35.07 -13.61 -21.79
C LEU A 58 -36.39 -13.11 -22.41
N ARG A 59 -37.55 -13.60 -21.94
CA ARG A 59 -38.86 -13.06 -22.32
C ARG A 59 -39.08 -11.64 -21.80
N SER A 60 -38.61 -11.32 -20.58
CA SER A 60 -38.71 -9.96 -20.01
C SER A 60 -37.84 -8.92 -20.75
N LEU A 61 -36.84 -9.37 -21.51
CA LEU A 61 -35.92 -8.54 -22.29
C LEU A 61 -36.30 -8.40 -23.78
N GLY A 62 -37.46 -8.94 -24.20
CA GLY A 62 -37.96 -8.78 -25.58
C GLY A 62 -37.16 -9.52 -26.64
N VAL A 63 -36.38 -10.54 -26.27
CA VAL A 63 -35.59 -11.35 -27.21
C VAL A 63 -36.46 -12.50 -27.71
N SER A 64 -37.07 -12.35 -28.89
CA SER A 64 -38.07 -13.32 -29.40
C SER A 64 -37.49 -14.51 -30.17
N ASP A 65 -36.19 -14.54 -30.48
CA ASP A 65 -35.60 -15.60 -31.31
C ASP A 65 -34.22 -16.04 -30.80
N VAL A 66 -34.19 -17.11 -30.00
CA VAL A 66 -32.97 -17.86 -29.68
C VAL A 66 -33.08 -19.23 -30.36
N PRO A 67 -32.16 -19.61 -31.27
CA PRO A 67 -32.21 -20.92 -31.91
C PRO A 67 -31.89 -22.02 -30.89
N ALA A 68 -32.69 -23.08 -30.89
CA ALA A 68 -32.52 -24.24 -30.01
C ALA A 68 -31.14 -24.89 -30.18
N PRO A 69 -30.50 -25.39 -29.09
CA PRO A 69 -29.24 -26.10 -29.19
C PRO A 69 -29.42 -27.41 -29.96
N ALA A 70 -28.55 -27.64 -30.95
CA ALA A 70 -28.55 -28.86 -31.74
C ALA A 70 -28.22 -30.09 -30.85
N SER A 71 -29.05 -31.13 -30.93
CA SER A 71 -28.79 -32.42 -30.29
C SER A 71 -27.46 -33.03 -30.77
N PRO A 72 -26.71 -33.71 -29.88
CA PRO A 72 -25.49 -34.39 -30.27
C PRO A 72 -25.81 -35.60 -31.16
N ALA A 73 -25.11 -35.69 -32.29
CA ALA A 73 -25.16 -36.84 -33.18
C ALA A 73 -24.54 -38.09 -32.51
N PRO A 74 -25.04 -39.31 -32.81
CA PRO A 74 -24.53 -40.54 -32.23
C PRO A 74 -23.12 -40.85 -32.76
N LEU A 75 -22.28 -41.39 -31.87
CA LEU A 75 -20.94 -41.90 -32.16
C LEU A 75 -21.03 -43.11 -33.10
N GLU A 76 -20.59 -42.95 -34.34
CA GLU A 76 -20.30 -44.06 -35.24
C GLU A 76 -18.93 -44.69 -34.92
N GLU A 77 -18.93 -46.02 -34.89
CA GLU A 77 -17.76 -46.88 -34.71
C GLU A 77 -16.69 -46.62 -35.79
N THR A 78 -15.48 -46.30 -35.34
CA THR A 78 -14.32 -46.20 -36.23
C THR A 78 -13.81 -47.59 -36.60
N GLY A 79 -13.98 -47.95 -37.88
CA GLY A 79 -13.30 -49.08 -38.55
C GLY A 79 -11.77 -48.88 -38.70
N PRO A 80 -11.06 -49.89 -39.26
CA PRO A 80 -9.62 -50.02 -39.09
C PRO A 80 -8.79 -49.09 -39.99
N VAL A 81 -7.72 -48.55 -39.41
CA VAL A 81 -6.71 -47.66 -40.00
C VAL A 81 -5.88 -48.39 -41.08
N PRO A 82 -5.61 -47.77 -42.25
CA PRO A 82 -4.77 -48.37 -43.28
C PRO A 82 -3.28 -48.30 -42.92
N ARG A 83 -2.56 -49.41 -43.15
CA ARG A 83 -1.10 -49.52 -43.08
C ARG A 83 -0.45 -48.65 -44.16
N VAL A 84 0.43 -47.74 -43.74
CA VAL A 84 1.38 -47.04 -44.63
C VAL A 84 2.76 -47.66 -44.46
N ALA A 85 3.39 -48.01 -45.58
CA ALA A 85 4.65 -48.73 -45.70
C ALA A 85 5.88 -47.91 -45.28
N PRO A 86 6.97 -48.54 -44.78
CA PRO A 86 8.22 -47.86 -44.48
C PRO A 86 9.11 -47.77 -45.72
N SER A 87 9.63 -46.58 -46.03
CA SER A 87 10.62 -46.39 -47.09
C SER A 87 11.91 -45.74 -46.55
N VAL A 88 12.99 -46.50 -46.75
CA VAL A 88 14.38 -46.08 -47.05
C VAL A 88 15.20 -45.39 -45.95
N LEU A 89 16.02 -46.23 -45.32
CA LEU A 89 17.29 -45.91 -44.65
C LEU A 89 18.23 -45.11 -45.56
N ARG A 90 18.71 -43.96 -45.07
CA ARG A 90 19.97 -43.36 -45.54
C ARG A 90 21.05 -43.55 -44.48
N THR A 91 22.17 -44.05 -44.97
CA THR A 91 23.44 -44.38 -44.32
C THR A 91 24.06 -43.23 -43.51
N PRO A 92 24.70 -43.53 -42.36
CA PRO A 92 25.66 -42.62 -41.76
C PRO A 92 27.05 -42.83 -42.38
N VAL A 93 27.68 -41.71 -42.72
CA VAL A 93 29.07 -41.59 -43.17
C VAL A 93 29.99 -41.93 -41.99
N ALA A 94 30.85 -42.93 -42.20
CA ALA A 94 31.91 -43.32 -41.27
C ALA A 94 33.04 -42.27 -41.28
N LEU A 95 33.42 -41.79 -40.09
CA LEU A 95 34.71 -41.13 -39.84
C LEU A 95 35.70 -42.20 -39.34
N PRO A 96 36.98 -42.17 -39.77
CA PRO A 96 37.93 -43.19 -39.39
C PRO A 96 38.37 -43.01 -37.94
N VAL A 97 38.23 -44.09 -37.16
CA VAL A 97 38.84 -44.27 -35.84
C VAL A 97 40.05 -45.17 -36.02
N SER A 98 41.21 -44.74 -35.50
CA SER A 98 42.29 -45.58 -34.93
C SER A 98 43.44 -44.69 -34.40
N PRO A 99 44.31 -45.18 -33.49
CA PRO A 99 44.19 -46.32 -32.57
C PRO A 99 44.31 -45.86 -31.09
N VAL A 100 43.67 -46.55 -30.13
CA VAL A 100 44.27 -47.59 -29.27
C VAL A 100 45.70 -47.24 -28.82
N PHE A 101 45.80 -46.68 -27.60
CA PHE A 101 47.04 -46.72 -26.82
C PHE A 101 47.10 -48.08 -26.13
N ASP A 102 48.15 -48.84 -26.43
CA ASP A 102 48.62 -49.96 -25.61
C ASP A 102 49.11 -49.38 -24.27
N GLU A 103 48.44 -49.75 -23.18
CA GLU A 103 49.04 -49.77 -21.85
C GLU A 103 49.86 -51.06 -21.77
N ASP A 104 51.19 -50.95 -21.88
CA ASP A 104 52.18 -51.82 -21.22
C ASP A 104 53.55 -51.70 -21.93
N HIS A 105 54.27 -50.61 -21.68
CA HIS A 105 55.74 -50.58 -21.86
C HIS A 105 56.37 -49.71 -20.78
N GLU A 106 56.87 -50.37 -19.72
CA GLU A 106 57.91 -49.84 -18.85
C GLU A 106 59.15 -49.54 -19.70
N VAL A 107 59.48 -48.25 -19.84
CA VAL A 107 60.80 -47.81 -20.32
C VAL A 107 61.41 -46.93 -19.23
N GLU A 108 62.23 -47.56 -18.38
CA GLU A 108 63.20 -46.87 -17.56
C GLU A 108 64.26 -46.20 -18.46
N GLY A 109 64.42 -44.88 -18.36
CA GLY A 109 65.46 -44.16 -19.09
C GLY A 109 65.59 -42.68 -18.69
N PRO A 110 66.79 -42.20 -18.31
CA PRO A 110 66.99 -40.85 -17.77
C PRO A 110 67.11 -39.81 -18.90
N ARG A 111 66.00 -39.45 -19.56
CA ARG A 111 65.95 -38.32 -20.52
C ARG A 111 64.65 -37.50 -20.49
N SER A 112 63.72 -37.79 -19.59
CA SER A 112 62.43 -37.09 -19.52
C SER A 112 62.47 -35.70 -18.85
N ARG A 113 63.56 -35.35 -18.12
CA ARG A 113 63.67 -34.04 -17.45
C ARG A 113 64.11 -32.89 -18.37
N GLU A 114 64.88 -33.14 -19.43
CA GLU A 114 65.31 -32.09 -20.35
C GLU A 114 64.24 -31.72 -21.38
N VAL A 115 63.40 -32.68 -21.78
CA VAL A 115 62.26 -32.43 -22.70
C VAL A 115 61.11 -31.72 -21.99
N LEU A 116 60.88 -31.99 -20.70
CA LEU A 116 59.89 -31.27 -19.90
C LEU A 116 60.34 -29.84 -19.52
N ALA A 117 61.65 -29.59 -19.41
CA ALA A 117 62.18 -28.24 -19.20
C ALA A 117 62.07 -27.38 -20.48
N ALA A 118 62.31 -27.96 -21.66
CA ALA A 118 62.15 -27.25 -22.94
C ALA A 118 60.69 -26.96 -23.32
N LEU A 119 59.73 -27.77 -22.85
CA LEU A 119 58.28 -27.52 -23.03
C LEU A 119 57.68 -26.53 -22.03
N ALA A 120 58.38 -26.23 -20.93
CA ALA A 120 57.94 -25.24 -19.94
C ALA A 120 58.25 -23.79 -20.37
N ASP A 121 59.28 -23.57 -21.19
CA ASP A 121 59.67 -22.25 -21.69
C ASP A 121 58.86 -21.78 -22.92
N ASP A 122 58.13 -22.69 -23.58
CA ASP A 122 57.27 -22.39 -24.75
C ASP A 122 55.78 -22.19 -24.39
N ILE A 123 55.46 -22.12 -23.09
CA ILE A 123 54.16 -21.58 -22.63
C ILE A 123 54.24 -20.05 -22.76
N VAL A 124 54.16 -19.57 -24.00
CA VAL A 124 53.86 -18.17 -24.31
C VAL A 124 52.57 -17.85 -23.58
N GLU A 125 52.65 -17.05 -22.50
CA GLU A 125 51.47 -16.41 -21.93
C GLU A 125 50.72 -15.77 -23.10
N PRO A 126 49.45 -16.15 -23.36
CA PRO A 126 48.72 -15.58 -24.48
C PRO A 126 48.74 -14.07 -24.29
N ALA A 127 49.44 -13.37 -25.19
CA ALA A 127 49.58 -11.93 -25.14
C ALA A 127 48.21 -11.33 -24.86
N PRO A 128 48.05 -10.47 -23.85
CA PRO A 128 46.76 -9.94 -23.44
C PRO A 128 46.10 -9.40 -24.70
N THR A 129 45.02 -10.05 -25.14
CA THR A 129 44.31 -9.72 -26.36
C THR A 129 43.96 -8.25 -26.26
N ARG A 130 44.66 -7.41 -27.05
CA ARG A 130 44.38 -5.98 -27.12
C ARG A 130 42.91 -5.88 -27.46
N SER A 131 42.11 -5.39 -26.51
CA SER A 131 40.69 -5.20 -26.71
C SER A 131 40.50 -4.41 -28.00
N PRO A 132 39.60 -4.84 -28.91
CA PRO A 132 39.32 -4.12 -30.15
C PRO A 132 39.11 -2.64 -29.83
N ALA A 133 39.70 -1.76 -30.66
CA ALA A 133 39.65 -0.32 -30.48
C ALA A 133 38.22 0.11 -30.11
N ALA A 134 38.09 0.79 -28.97
CA ALA A 134 36.79 1.14 -28.40
C ALA A 134 35.94 1.81 -29.49
N PRO A 135 34.74 1.29 -29.80
CA PRO A 135 33.88 1.93 -30.80
C PRO A 135 33.67 3.39 -30.42
N SER A 136 33.78 4.29 -31.40
CA SER A 136 33.59 5.74 -31.20
C SER A 136 32.32 5.98 -30.36
N PRO A 137 32.35 6.89 -29.36
CA PRO A 137 31.23 7.07 -28.45
C PRO A 137 29.97 7.40 -29.24
N VAL A 138 29.07 6.43 -29.33
CA VAL A 138 27.79 6.59 -30.00
C VAL A 138 26.98 7.54 -29.11
N GLY A 139 27.00 8.83 -29.45
CA GLY A 139 26.51 9.90 -28.59
C GLY A 139 24.99 9.95 -28.48
N LEU A 140 24.48 10.78 -27.56
CA LEU A 140 23.04 11.04 -27.36
C LEU A 140 22.30 11.35 -28.68
N ARG A 141 22.95 12.06 -29.62
CA ARG A 141 22.38 12.33 -30.95
C ARG A 141 22.06 11.07 -31.75
N ALA A 142 22.91 10.06 -31.68
CA ALA A 142 22.67 8.79 -32.39
C ALA A 142 21.55 7.98 -31.72
N PHE A 143 21.48 7.99 -30.39
CA PHE A 143 20.35 7.42 -29.64
C PHE A 143 19.02 8.08 -30.04
N VAL A 144 18.96 9.42 -30.03
CA VAL A 144 17.76 10.17 -30.42
C VAL A 144 17.41 9.94 -31.88
N ARG A 145 18.38 9.87 -32.79
CA ARG A 145 18.10 9.53 -34.20
C ARG A 145 17.57 8.10 -34.37
N ALA A 146 18.10 7.14 -33.61
CA ALA A 146 17.70 5.74 -33.71
C ALA A 146 16.30 5.46 -33.14
N LEU A 147 15.92 6.19 -32.10
CA LEU A 147 14.71 5.91 -31.31
C LEU A 147 13.68 7.05 -31.31
N GLY A 148 14.01 8.21 -31.86
CA GLY A 148 13.28 9.48 -31.70
C GLY A 148 11.76 9.38 -31.80
N PRO A 149 11.19 8.89 -32.90
CA PRO A 149 9.73 8.77 -33.04
C PRO A 149 9.08 7.90 -31.96
N LEU A 150 9.74 6.79 -31.57
CA LEU A 150 9.24 5.88 -30.55
C LEU A 150 9.44 6.43 -29.13
N LEU A 151 10.51 7.22 -28.89
CA LEU A 151 10.69 7.97 -27.66
C LEU A 151 9.60 9.01 -27.48
N VAL A 152 9.32 9.80 -28.52
CA VAL A 152 8.24 10.79 -28.50
C VAL A 152 6.90 10.12 -28.23
N LEU A 153 6.57 9.04 -28.95
CA LEU A 153 5.33 8.29 -28.72
C LEU A 153 5.23 7.79 -27.28
N GLY A 154 6.27 7.17 -26.74
CA GLY A 154 6.23 6.64 -25.37
C GLY A 154 6.24 7.71 -24.28
N VAL A 155 6.84 8.89 -24.53
CA VAL A 155 6.75 10.05 -23.62
C VAL A 155 5.34 10.66 -23.67
N VAL A 156 4.78 10.87 -24.86
CA VAL A 156 3.42 11.41 -25.03
C VAL A 156 2.41 10.48 -24.37
N LEU A 157 2.50 9.16 -24.59
CA LEU A 157 1.64 8.19 -23.93
C LEU A 157 1.69 8.32 -22.40
N ARG A 158 2.90 8.41 -21.82
CA ARG A 158 3.06 8.57 -20.38
C ARG A 158 2.48 9.88 -19.88
N LEU A 159 2.72 11.00 -20.56
CA LEU A 159 2.21 12.32 -20.18
C LEU A 159 0.68 12.40 -20.28
N LEU A 160 0.07 11.66 -21.20
CA LEU A 160 -1.39 11.56 -21.30
C LEU A 160 -1.99 10.73 -20.15
N LEU A 161 -1.34 9.62 -19.77
CA LEU A 161 -1.81 8.75 -18.70
C LEU A 161 -1.57 9.33 -17.29
N ALA A 162 -0.43 10.01 -17.08
CA ALA A 162 0.01 10.52 -15.78
C ALA A 162 -1.06 11.27 -14.98
N PRO A 163 -1.72 12.30 -15.53
CA PRO A 163 -2.66 13.12 -14.77
C PRO A 163 -3.98 12.42 -14.45
N LEU A 164 -4.33 11.37 -15.21
CA LEU A 164 -5.64 10.71 -15.15
C LEU A 164 -5.66 9.51 -14.21
N THR A 165 -4.48 9.02 -13.83
CA THR A 165 -4.33 7.75 -13.13
C THR A 165 -3.47 7.89 -11.89
N SER A 166 -3.67 7.06 -10.87
CA SER A 166 -2.75 6.90 -9.75
C SER A 166 -3.09 5.66 -8.96
N LEU A 167 -2.10 5.08 -8.28
CA LEU A 167 -2.36 4.29 -7.08
C LEU A 167 -2.32 5.25 -5.89
N ASP A 168 -3.47 5.47 -5.28
CA ASP A 168 -3.73 6.43 -4.20
C ASP A 168 -2.87 6.24 -2.94
N GLY A 169 -2.41 5.03 -2.64
CA GLY A 169 -1.51 4.75 -1.51
C GLY A 169 -0.24 5.62 -1.51
N ASP A 170 0.71 5.33 -2.42
CA ASP A 170 1.99 6.04 -2.47
C ASP A 170 1.83 7.51 -2.88
N MET A 171 0.88 7.82 -3.78
CA MET A 171 0.60 9.22 -4.11
C MET A 171 0.11 10.03 -2.92
N GLY A 172 -0.65 9.42 -2.02
CA GLY A 172 -1.02 10.01 -0.74
C GLY A 172 0.20 10.34 0.10
N VAL A 173 1.20 9.44 0.17
CA VAL A 173 2.45 9.67 0.90
C VAL A 173 3.24 10.85 0.31
N TRP A 174 3.32 10.97 -1.02
CA TRP A 174 4.01 12.10 -1.68
C TRP A 174 3.28 13.42 -1.46
N TRP A 175 1.95 13.41 -1.48
CA TRP A 175 1.16 14.57 -1.12
C TRP A 175 1.33 14.98 0.34
N GLN A 176 1.31 14.02 1.27
CA GLN A 176 1.55 14.28 2.70
C GLN A 176 2.94 14.87 2.92
N ALA A 177 3.99 14.29 2.35
CA ALA A 177 5.34 14.85 2.44
C ALA A 177 5.41 16.29 1.91
N SER A 178 4.71 16.58 0.82
CA SER A 178 4.63 17.93 0.26
C SER A 178 3.87 18.89 1.17
N GLN A 179 2.72 18.47 1.71
CA GLN A 179 1.94 19.26 2.68
C GLN A 179 2.79 19.60 3.91
N ARG A 180 3.43 18.59 4.51
CA ARG A 180 4.27 18.74 5.71
C ARG A 180 5.46 19.66 5.45
N ALA A 181 6.04 19.61 4.26
CA ALA A 181 7.07 20.57 3.86
C ALA A 181 6.57 22.02 3.87
N MET A 182 5.32 22.27 3.47
CA MET A 182 4.71 23.62 3.53
C MET A 182 4.53 24.10 4.98
N GLU A 183 4.40 23.17 5.92
CA GLU A 183 4.31 23.42 7.36
C GLU A 183 5.70 23.51 8.03
N GLY A 184 6.79 23.35 7.28
CA GLY A 184 8.15 23.32 7.82
C GLY A 184 8.52 22.02 8.55
N VAL A 185 7.76 20.95 8.33
CA VAL A 185 7.93 19.63 8.96
C VAL A 185 8.79 18.72 8.05
N GLY A 186 9.77 18.04 8.64
CA GLY A 186 10.69 17.13 7.93
C GLY A 186 10.05 15.79 7.54
N LEU A 187 10.75 14.97 6.72
CA LEU A 187 10.19 13.73 6.16
C LEU A 187 9.81 12.68 7.21
N TYR A 188 10.64 12.53 8.23
CA TYR A 188 10.48 11.48 9.24
C TYR A 188 9.96 12.02 10.59
N THR A 189 9.58 13.29 10.64
CA THR A 189 8.95 13.87 11.85
C THR A 189 7.45 13.62 11.92
N PHE A 190 6.82 13.20 10.82
CA PHE A 190 5.41 12.81 10.79
C PHE A 190 5.29 11.30 10.51
N THR A 191 4.24 10.69 11.04
CA THR A 191 3.99 9.26 10.85
C THR A 191 3.54 8.97 9.41
N GLY A 192 3.99 7.84 8.85
CA GLY A 192 3.54 7.34 7.56
C GLY A 192 4.55 7.42 6.41
N PHE A 193 5.64 8.19 6.54
CA PHE A 193 6.71 8.21 5.55
C PHE A 193 7.73 7.08 5.79
N SER A 194 7.64 5.99 5.02
CA SER A 194 8.46 4.76 5.20
C SER A 194 9.44 4.48 4.05
N TYR A 195 9.73 5.50 3.25
CA TYR A 195 10.64 5.42 2.11
C TYR A 195 11.99 6.01 2.45
N PRO A 196 13.08 5.55 1.82
CA PRO A 196 14.32 6.32 1.73
C PRO A 196 14.09 7.73 1.16
N PRO A 197 14.94 8.71 1.50
CA PRO A 197 14.54 10.11 1.43
C PRO A 197 14.54 10.73 0.03
N LEU A 198 15.17 10.11 -0.98
CA LEU A 198 15.43 10.77 -2.27
C LEU A 198 14.15 11.30 -2.93
N PHE A 199 13.10 10.48 -2.95
CA PHE A 199 11.84 10.90 -3.55
C PHE A 199 11.03 11.80 -2.62
N GLY A 200 11.21 11.68 -1.29
CA GLY A 200 10.66 12.61 -0.32
C GLY A 200 11.17 14.03 -0.53
N TYR A 201 12.45 14.23 -0.89
CA TYR A 201 12.97 15.55 -1.23
C TYR A 201 12.29 16.16 -2.46
N TRP A 202 11.93 15.35 -3.45
CA TRP A 202 11.15 15.83 -4.60
C TRP A 202 9.76 16.33 -4.17
N ALA A 203 9.08 15.57 -3.30
CA ALA A 203 7.81 16.00 -2.71
C ALA A 203 7.97 17.30 -1.89
N ILE A 204 9.02 17.40 -1.07
CA ILE A 204 9.34 18.63 -0.33
C ILE A 204 9.47 19.83 -1.28
N VAL A 205 10.24 19.68 -2.37
CA VAL A 205 10.42 20.75 -3.35
C VAL A 205 9.09 21.18 -3.96
N LEU A 206 8.22 20.22 -4.32
CA LEU A 206 6.89 20.53 -4.85
C LEU A 206 6.01 21.27 -3.83
N GLY A 207 6.03 20.86 -2.56
CA GLY A 207 5.37 21.55 -1.46
C GLY A 207 5.86 22.99 -1.29
N MET A 208 7.18 23.17 -1.16
CA MET A 208 7.81 24.48 -0.98
C MET A 208 7.55 25.43 -2.16
N VAL A 209 7.66 24.94 -3.40
CA VAL A 209 7.36 25.75 -4.60
C VAL A 209 5.90 26.14 -4.63
N THR A 210 4.99 25.21 -4.30
CA THR A 210 3.55 25.51 -4.25
C THR A 210 3.26 26.57 -3.19
N HIS A 211 3.87 26.48 -2.01
CA HIS A 211 3.72 27.46 -0.94
C HIS A 211 4.29 28.83 -1.32
N TRP A 212 5.49 28.86 -1.93
CA TRP A 212 6.13 30.08 -2.41
C TRP A 212 5.29 30.82 -3.46
N LEU A 213 4.56 30.08 -4.30
CA LEU A 213 3.60 30.62 -5.26
C LEU A 213 2.25 31.06 -4.63
N GLY A 214 2.12 31.00 -3.30
CA GLY A 214 0.89 31.33 -2.57
C GLY A 214 -0.18 30.24 -2.63
N GLY A 215 0.16 29.03 -3.08
CA GLY A 215 -0.73 27.88 -3.10
C GLY A 215 -0.80 27.17 -1.76
N THR A 216 -1.90 26.45 -1.52
CA THR A 216 -2.08 25.58 -0.35
C THR A 216 -1.88 24.10 -0.74
N SER A 217 -1.84 23.20 0.23
CA SER A 217 -1.77 21.73 -0.03
C SER A 217 -2.93 21.23 -0.89
N ALA A 218 -4.07 21.94 -0.87
CA ALA A 218 -5.23 21.71 -1.72
C ALA A 218 -4.92 21.83 -3.21
N ALA A 219 -3.91 22.61 -3.60
CA ALA A 219 -3.47 22.70 -4.98
C ALA A 219 -2.85 21.37 -5.45
N LEU A 220 -2.18 20.64 -4.55
CA LEU A 220 -1.52 19.37 -4.84
C LEU A 220 -2.45 18.16 -4.70
N GLY A 221 -3.49 18.25 -3.90
CA GLY A 221 -4.41 17.15 -3.65
C GLY A 221 -5.39 17.46 -2.52
N HIS A 222 -6.38 16.59 -2.36
CA HIS A 222 -7.40 16.73 -1.34
C HIS A 222 -7.53 15.44 -0.54
N LEU A 223 -7.90 15.58 0.73
CA LEU A 223 -8.49 14.47 1.46
C LEU A 223 -9.73 13.98 0.70
N PHE A 224 -9.91 12.67 0.70
CA PHE A 224 -10.94 11.98 -0.05
C PHE A 224 -11.88 11.17 0.86
N PRO A 225 -12.66 11.81 1.76
CA PRO A 225 -13.53 11.12 2.71
C PRO A 225 -14.58 10.23 2.05
N ALA A 226 -15.11 10.66 0.89
CA ALA A 226 -16.09 9.89 0.13
C ALA A 226 -15.51 8.54 -0.37
N GLY A 227 -14.21 8.51 -0.73
CA GLY A 227 -13.51 7.28 -1.09
C GLY A 227 -13.41 6.32 0.10
N GLN A 228 -13.10 6.86 1.28
CA GLN A 228 -13.09 6.09 2.52
C GLN A 228 -14.48 5.54 2.88
N GLN A 229 -15.56 6.31 2.71
CA GLN A 229 -16.91 5.84 2.99
C GLN A 229 -17.39 4.73 2.04
N ILE A 230 -17.05 4.83 0.75
CA ILE A 230 -17.48 3.84 -0.26
C ILE A 230 -16.72 2.53 -0.10
N GLY A 231 -15.48 2.56 0.41
CA GLY A 231 -14.73 1.37 0.80
C GLY A 231 -13.42 1.75 1.49
N GLN A 232 -13.42 1.76 2.83
CA GLN A 232 -12.28 2.17 3.67
C GLN A 232 -10.98 1.41 3.35
N GLN A 233 -11.07 0.24 2.74
CA GLN A 233 -9.93 -0.60 2.37
C GLN A 233 -9.48 -0.41 0.90
N ILE A 234 -10.28 0.26 0.07
CA ILE A 234 -10.05 0.30 -1.37
C ILE A 234 -9.41 1.60 -1.79
N PHE A 235 -9.95 2.75 -1.36
CA PHE A 235 -9.41 4.04 -1.71
C PHE A 235 -8.53 4.62 -0.60
N GLY A 236 -7.39 5.17 -0.99
CA GLY A 236 -6.52 5.92 -0.11
C GLY A 236 -7.20 7.20 0.41
N PRO A 237 -6.72 7.75 1.53
CA PRO A 237 -7.29 8.95 2.16
C PRO A 237 -7.17 10.21 1.31
N VAL A 238 -6.38 10.18 0.23
CA VAL A 238 -5.96 11.35 -0.53
C VAL A 238 -6.12 11.07 -2.02
N VAL A 239 -6.57 12.09 -2.74
CA VAL A 239 -6.55 12.13 -4.21
C VAL A 239 -5.78 13.36 -4.68
N THR A 240 -4.69 13.15 -5.39
CA THR A 240 -3.84 14.21 -5.93
C THR A 240 -4.50 14.90 -7.12
N THR A 241 -4.31 16.22 -7.27
CA THR A 241 -4.82 16.94 -8.45
C THR A 241 -4.15 16.42 -9.73
N PRO A 242 -4.80 16.50 -10.91
CA PRO A 242 -4.24 15.90 -12.13
C PRO A 242 -2.82 16.42 -12.47
N TRP A 243 -2.58 17.71 -12.29
CA TRP A 243 -1.25 18.30 -12.53
C TRP A 243 -0.23 17.84 -11.48
N ALA A 244 -0.61 17.78 -10.20
CA ALA A 244 0.29 17.31 -9.15
C ALA A 244 0.64 15.83 -9.36
N THR A 245 -0.33 14.99 -9.71
CA THR A 245 -0.12 13.59 -10.10
C THR A 245 0.92 13.48 -11.22
N ALA A 246 0.82 14.33 -12.26
CA ALA A 246 1.79 14.35 -13.34
C ALA A 246 3.19 14.82 -12.87
N LEU A 247 3.27 15.84 -12.02
CA LEU A 247 4.54 16.35 -11.48
C LEU A 247 5.23 15.35 -10.54
N TYR A 248 4.49 14.63 -9.70
CA TYR A 248 5.05 13.53 -8.92
C TYR A 248 5.61 12.45 -9.84
N LYS A 249 4.94 12.13 -10.95
CA LYS A 249 5.40 11.09 -11.90
C LYS A 249 6.57 11.50 -12.79
N LEU A 250 6.83 12.80 -12.94
CA LEU A 250 7.82 13.31 -13.88
C LEU A 250 9.24 12.74 -13.66
N PRO A 251 9.81 12.70 -12.44
CA PRO A 251 11.14 12.12 -12.22
C PRO A 251 11.23 10.65 -12.65
N MET A 252 10.14 9.90 -12.46
CA MET A 252 10.08 8.49 -12.84
C MET A 252 10.05 8.31 -14.37
N MET A 253 9.34 9.17 -15.09
CA MET A 253 9.33 9.16 -16.56
C MET A 253 10.69 9.58 -17.15
N VAL A 254 11.37 10.53 -16.51
CA VAL A 254 12.74 10.90 -16.86
C VAL A 254 13.68 9.70 -16.64
N ALA A 255 13.51 8.97 -15.54
CA ALA A 255 14.25 7.74 -15.27
C ALA A 255 14.00 6.64 -16.31
N ASP A 256 12.78 6.51 -16.84
CA ASP A 256 12.47 5.57 -17.92
C ASP A 256 13.28 5.88 -19.19
N VAL A 257 13.33 7.14 -19.62
CA VAL A 257 14.10 7.58 -20.79
C VAL A 257 15.59 7.41 -20.56
N ALA A 258 16.08 7.82 -19.38
CA ALA A 258 17.48 7.70 -19.00
C ALA A 258 17.91 6.23 -18.97
N THR A 259 17.09 5.34 -18.42
CA THR A 259 17.36 3.89 -18.39
C THR A 259 17.37 3.30 -19.80
N ALA A 260 16.48 3.75 -20.70
CA ALA A 260 16.51 3.33 -22.11
C ALA A 260 17.84 3.71 -22.79
N TYR A 261 18.36 4.91 -22.51
CA TYR A 261 19.66 5.36 -22.98
C TYR A 261 20.80 4.50 -22.41
N LEU A 262 20.76 4.19 -21.11
CA LEU A 262 21.75 3.36 -20.44
C LEU A 262 21.74 1.92 -20.99
N VAL A 263 20.57 1.30 -21.18
CA VAL A 263 20.43 -0.02 -21.80
C VAL A 263 21.02 -0.03 -23.21
N TRP A 264 20.73 0.99 -24.01
CA TRP A 264 21.32 1.13 -25.35
C TRP A 264 22.85 1.22 -25.31
N ARG A 265 23.41 2.01 -24.37
CA ARG A 265 24.86 2.13 -24.15
C ARG A 265 25.49 0.82 -23.68
N ILE A 266 24.88 0.13 -22.71
CA ILE A 266 25.36 -1.15 -22.20
C ILE A 266 25.36 -2.19 -23.31
N ALA A 267 24.29 -2.27 -24.11
CA ALA A 267 24.23 -3.14 -25.28
C ALA A 267 25.39 -2.89 -26.25
N GLY A 268 25.72 -1.63 -26.52
CA GLY A 268 26.88 -1.26 -27.33
C GLY A 268 28.22 -1.70 -26.72
N ARG A 269 28.38 -1.57 -25.40
CA ARG A 269 29.55 -2.08 -24.65
C ARG A 269 29.66 -3.61 -24.71
N LEU A 270 28.53 -4.31 -24.74
CA LEU A 270 28.46 -5.77 -24.91
C LEU A 270 28.68 -6.22 -26.37
N GLY A 271 28.95 -5.29 -27.30
CA GLY A 271 29.22 -5.60 -28.70
C GLY A 271 27.96 -5.86 -29.54
N TYR A 272 26.78 -5.43 -29.08
CA TYR A 272 25.55 -5.61 -29.85
C TYR A 272 25.54 -4.69 -31.07
N ASP A 273 24.99 -5.17 -32.19
CA ASP A 273 24.76 -4.33 -33.36
C ASP A 273 23.70 -3.24 -33.08
N ALA A 274 23.61 -2.23 -33.95
CA ALA A 274 22.71 -1.09 -33.76
C ALA A 274 21.22 -1.49 -33.67
N VAL A 275 20.82 -2.58 -34.34
CA VAL A 275 19.43 -3.08 -34.32
C VAL A 275 19.12 -3.70 -32.96
N ARG A 276 20.01 -4.54 -32.44
CA ARG A 276 19.90 -5.15 -31.10
C ARG A 276 19.97 -4.11 -29.99
N GLN A 277 20.87 -3.12 -30.08
CA GLN A 277 20.92 -2.00 -29.13
C GLN A 277 19.58 -1.26 -29.10
N ARG A 278 19.02 -0.93 -30.27
CA ARG A 278 17.71 -0.28 -30.39
C ARG A 278 16.60 -1.14 -29.79
N ARG A 279 16.57 -2.44 -30.08
CA ARG A 279 15.55 -3.36 -29.56
C ARG A 279 15.63 -3.52 -28.05
N ALA A 280 16.82 -3.68 -27.48
CA ALA A 280 17.00 -3.75 -26.03
C ALA A 280 16.47 -2.48 -25.33
N ALA A 281 16.74 -1.30 -25.88
CA ALA A 281 16.20 -0.04 -25.35
C ALA A 281 14.67 0.03 -25.44
N LEU A 282 14.07 -0.44 -26.54
CA LEU A 282 12.61 -0.48 -26.73
C LEU A 282 11.93 -1.51 -25.82
N TRP A 283 12.55 -2.67 -25.61
CA TRP A 283 12.07 -3.70 -24.68
C TRP A 283 11.91 -3.20 -23.26
N TRP A 284 12.74 -2.25 -22.85
CA TRP A 284 12.58 -1.51 -21.60
C TRP A 284 11.54 -0.39 -21.73
N PHE A 285 11.75 0.53 -22.68
CA PHE A 285 11.00 1.80 -22.70
C PHE A 285 9.52 1.65 -23.04
N LEU A 286 9.16 0.66 -23.89
CA LEU A 286 7.79 0.35 -24.26
C LEU A 286 7.24 -0.87 -23.50
N ASN A 287 7.92 -1.30 -22.44
CA ASN A 287 7.43 -2.37 -21.61
C ASN A 287 6.13 -1.94 -20.89
N PRO A 288 5.03 -2.72 -20.99
CA PRO A 288 3.77 -2.35 -20.35
C PRO A 288 3.89 -2.24 -18.83
N LEU A 289 4.71 -3.06 -18.17
CA LEU A 289 4.97 -2.94 -16.74
C LEU A 289 5.67 -1.60 -16.41
N VAL A 290 6.65 -1.17 -17.19
CA VAL A 290 7.38 0.09 -16.94
C VAL A 290 6.42 1.29 -17.09
N ILE A 291 5.61 1.31 -18.15
CA ILE A 291 4.58 2.35 -18.35
C ILE A 291 3.56 2.35 -17.21
N MET A 292 3.09 1.16 -16.84
CA MET A 292 2.14 0.99 -15.73
C MET A 292 2.71 1.53 -14.41
N THR A 293 3.93 1.15 -14.05
CA THR A 293 4.58 1.57 -12.82
C THR A 293 4.76 3.10 -12.76
N THR A 294 5.24 3.74 -13.83
CA THR A 294 5.54 5.18 -13.80
C THR A 294 4.33 6.05 -14.12
N ALA A 295 3.70 5.84 -15.27
CA ALA A 295 2.66 6.70 -15.78
C ALA A 295 1.27 6.37 -15.24
N VAL A 296 1.00 5.12 -14.87
CA VAL A 296 -0.32 4.75 -14.34
C VAL A 296 -0.33 4.84 -12.81
N GLN A 297 0.56 4.11 -12.14
CA GLN A 297 0.58 4.03 -10.69
C GLN A 297 1.25 5.23 -10.03
N GLY A 298 2.44 5.61 -10.53
CA GLY A 298 3.32 6.59 -9.89
C GLY A 298 4.21 5.99 -8.80
N GLN A 299 4.75 4.81 -9.08
CA GLN A 299 5.65 4.06 -8.22
C GLN A 299 7.12 4.36 -8.58
N ILE A 300 7.94 4.66 -7.58
CA ILE A 300 9.31 5.18 -7.73
C ILE A 300 10.33 4.15 -8.23
N ASP A 301 9.90 2.92 -8.52
CA ASP A 301 10.75 1.78 -8.86
C ASP A 301 11.58 1.95 -10.13
N SER A 302 11.16 2.81 -11.07
CA SER A 302 11.99 3.17 -12.23
C SER A 302 13.26 3.94 -11.87
N LEU A 303 13.28 4.68 -10.74
CA LEU A 303 14.50 5.32 -10.24
C LEU A 303 15.51 4.29 -9.73
N ALA A 304 15.03 3.21 -9.11
CA ALA A 304 15.88 2.09 -8.69
C ALA A 304 16.45 1.34 -9.91
N ALA A 305 15.64 1.09 -10.94
CA ALA A 305 16.11 0.50 -12.19
C ALA A 305 17.15 1.39 -12.90
N PHE A 306 16.94 2.71 -12.91
CA PHE A 306 17.91 3.68 -13.42
C PHE A 306 19.24 3.59 -12.65
N ALA A 307 19.20 3.58 -11.31
CA ALA A 307 20.40 3.46 -10.48
C ALA A 307 21.18 2.17 -10.75
N ILE A 308 20.48 1.04 -10.88
CA ILE A 308 21.11 -0.26 -11.23
C ILE A 308 21.76 -0.19 -12.61
N ALA A 309 21.06 0.30 -13.64
CA ALA A 309 21.60 0.42 -14.99
C ALA A 309 22.78 1.41 -15.06
N LEU A 310 22.72 2.51 -14.31
CA LEU A 310 23.80 3.50 -14.22
C LEU A 310 25.04 2.86 -13.57
N GLY A 311 24.85 2.12 -12.47
CA GLY A 311 25.92 1.39 -11.79
C GLY A 311 26.57 0.35 -12.70
N VAL A 312 25.78 -0.42 -13.45
CA VAL A 312 26.30 -1.40 -14.43
C VAL A 312 27.12 -0.69 -15.50
N LEU A 313 26.59 0.36 -16.15
CA LEU A 313 27.34 1.09 -17.17
C LEU A 313 28.62 1.68 -16.58
N ALA A 314 28.53 2.42 -15.47
CA ALA A 314 29.68 3.05 -14.83
C ALA A 314 30.79 2.05 -14.47
N THR A 315 30.41 0.86 -14.01
CA THR A 315 31.32 -0.26 -13.72
C THR A 315 31.98 -0.81 -14.99
N LEU A 316 31.22 -0.99 -16.08
CA LEU A 316 31.76 -1.39 -17.39
C LEU A 316 32.66 -0.32 -18.04
N GLU A 317 32.44 0.95 -17.72
CA GLU A 317 33.28 2.06 -18.17
C GLU A 317 34.44 2.36 -17.20
N GLU A 318 34.61 1.55 -16.14
CA GLU A 318 35.65 1.70 -15.11
C GLU A 318 35.62 3.08 -14.40
N THR A 319 34.46 3.72 -14.38
CA THR A 319 34.19 4.98 -13.66
C THR A 319 33.75 4.68 -12.23
N TRP A 320 34.67 4.11 -11.44
CA TRP A 320 34.37 3.52 -10.12
C TRP A 320 33.66 4.47 -9.16
N TRP A 321 34.05 5.75 -9.14
CA TRP A 321 33.36 6.78 -8.36
C TRP A 321 31.87 6.88 -8.70
N LEU A 322 31.54 6.96 -9.98
CA LEU A 322 30.16 7.05 -10.45
C LEU A 322 29.38 5.77 -10.16
N ALA A 323 30.02 4.60 -10.23
CA ALA A 323 29.39 3.35 -9.82
C ALA A 323 29.02 3.36 -8.32
N GLY A 324 29.88 3.93 -7.47
CA GLY A 324 29.58 4.14 -6.05
C GLY A 324 28.41 5.09 -5.82
N VAL A 325 28.40 6.24 -6.52
CA VAL A 325 27.29 7.21 -6.47
C VAL A 325 25.97 6.57 -6.91
N ALA A 326 25.99 5.75 -7.97
CA ALA A 326 24.81 5.04 -8.47
C ALA A 326 24.23 4.07 -7.43
N VAL A 327 25.08 3.36 -6.67
CA VAL A 327 24.64 2.53 -5.55
C VAL A 327 23.92 3.38 -4.50
N SER A 328 24.47 4.53 -4.13
CA SER A 328 23.85 5.41 -3.12
C SER A 328 22.54 6.01 -3.59
N ILE A 329 22.40 6.37 -4.88
CA ILE A 329 21.11 6.75 -5.47
C ILE A 329 20.12 5.59 -5.32
N GLY A 330 20.54 4.37 -5.65
CA GLY A 330 19.74 3.16 -5.48
C GLY A 330 19.21 3.02 -4.06
N VAL A 331 20.11 3.03 -3.06
CA VAL A 331 19.78 2.93 -1.62
C VAL A 331 18.85 4.06 -1.16
N ALA A 332 19.09 5.29 -1.62
CA ALA A 332 18.28 6.45 -1.29
C ALA A 332 16.88 6.45 -1.96
N VAL A 333 16.62 5.54 -2.90
CA VAL A 333 15.28 5.25 -3.45
C VAL A 333 14.66 4.03 -2.76
N LYS A 334 15.41 2.92 -2.70
CA LYS A 334 15.04 1.62 -2.15
C LYS A 334 16.31 0.95 -1.59
N LEU A 335 16.24 0.32 -0.43
CA LEU A 335 17.43 -0.31 0.17
C LEU A 335 18.01 -1.47 -0.69
N ALA A 336 17.15 -2.26 -1.33
CA ALA A 336 17.54 -3.49 -2.04
C ALA A 336 18.58 -3.31 -3.18
N PRO A 337 18.50 -2.27 -4.04
CA PRO A 337 19.58 -1.91 -4.97
C PRO A 337 20.99 -1.85 -4.36
N GLY A 338 21.14 -1.59 -3.06
CA GLY A 338 22.45 -1.65 -2.38
C GLY A 338 23.19 -2.98 -2.56
N LEU A 339 22.47 -4.09 -2.74
CA LEU A 339 23.04 -5.42 -2.94
C LEU A 339 23.88 -5.54 -4.22
N VAL A 340 23.62 -4.72 -5.24
CA VAL A 340 24.42 -4.76 -6.49
C VAL A 340 25.83 -4.17 -6.32
N ALA A 341 26.14 -3.55 -5.18
CA ALA A 341 27.50 -3.10 -4.87
C ALA A 341 28.53 -4.24 -4.84
N LEU A 342 28.12 -5.43 -4.41
CA LEU A 342 29.01 -6.60 -4.31
C LEU A 342 29.46 -7.14 -5.68
N PRO A 343 28.57 -7.37 -6.67
CA PRO A 343 29.03 -7.69 -8.03
C PRO A 343 29.87 -6.59 -8.67
N PHE A 344 29.60 -5.30 -8.39
CA PHE A 344 30.44 -4.20 -8.88
C PHE A 344 31.85 -4.26 -8.30
N ALA A 345 31.98 -4.41 -6.98
CA ALA A 345 33.27 -4.54 -6.31
C ALA A 345 34.04 -5.78 -6.80
N GLY A 346 33.36 -6.92 -6.96
CA GLY A 346 33.97 -8.13 -7.51
C GLY A 346 34.53 -7.93 -8.91
N TYR A 347 33.74 -7.34 -9.83
CA TYR A 347 34.19 -7.03 -11.18
C TYR A 347 35.37 -6.04 -11.20
N LEU A 348 35.30 -4.99 -10.38
CA LEU A 348 36.37 -4.01 -10.19
C LEU A 348 37.69 -4.70 -9.81
N LEU A 349 37.65 -5.59 -8.83
CA LEU A 349 38.83 -6.34 -8.37
C LEU A 349 39.40 -7.28 -9.43
N ALA A 350 38.60 -7.71 -10.41
CA ALA A 350 39.06 -8.54 -11.52
C ALA A 350 39.77 -7.73 -12.62
N ARG A 351 39.26 -6.53 -12.93
CA ARG A 351 39.65 -5.75 -14.11
C ARG A 351 40.68 -4.67 -13.82
N SER A 352 40.56 -4.00 -12.67
CA SER A 352 41.34 -2.81 -12.39
C SER A 352 42.79 -3.14 -12.04
N ARG A 353 43.74 -2.60 -12.81
CA ARG A 353 45.18 -2.66 -12.48
C ARG A 353 45.48 -1.97 -11.14
N GLU A 354 44.88 -0.81 -10.89
CA GLU A 354 45.02 -0.05 -9.64
C GLU A 354 43.88 -0.39 -8.66
N ARG A 355 43.64 -1.70 -8.40
CA ARG A 355 42.44 -2.19 -7.69
C ARG A 355 42.09 -1.44 -6.40
N TRP A 356 43.07 -1.06 -5.59
CA TRP A 356 42.84 -0.35 -4.32
C TRP A 356 42.42 1.10 -4.52
N ARG A 357 43.01 1.79 -5.50
CA ARG A 357 42.61 3.17 -5.84
C ARG A 357 41.21 3.18 -6.44
N SER A 358 40.91 2.22 -7.30
CA SER A 358 39.58 2.03 -7.89
C SER A 358 38.54 1.71 -6.81
N LEU A 359 38.85 0.80 -5.88
CA LEU A 359 37.99 0.47 -4.75
C LEU A 359 37.77 1.68 -3.83
N ALA A 360 38.83 2.43 -3.53
CA ALA A 360 38.73 3.67 -2.76
C ALA A 360 37.84 4.70 -3.49
N GLY A 361 37.98 4.84 -4.81
CA GLY A 361 37.11 5.68 -5.63
C GLY A 361 35.64 5.25 -5.57
N PHE A 362 35.38 3.94 -5.68
CA PHE A 362 34.03 3.37 -5.55
C PHE A 362 33.42 3.63 -4.17
N VAL A 363 34.15 3.31 -3.09
CA VAL A 363 33.70 3.52 -1.71
C VAL A 363 33.48 5.00 -1.44
N ALA A 364 34.41 5.86 -1.86
CA ALA A 364 34.28 7.30 -1.65
C ALA A 364 33.09 7.90 -2.42
N GLY A 365 32.83 7.44 -3.64
CA GLY A 365 31.64 7.84 -4.40
C GLY A 365 30.34 7.40 -3.71
N GLY A 366 30.32 6.19 -3.16
CA GLY A 366 29.21 5.70 -2.35
C GLY A 366 28.99 6.52 -1.08
N VAL A 367 30.04 6.74 -0.29
CA VAL A 367 29.97 7.51 0.96
C VAL A 367 29.52 8.95 0.69
N VAL A 368 30.13 9.64 -0.28
CA VAL A 368 29.73 11.01 -0.60
C VAL A 368 28.30 11.06 -1.13
N GLY A 369 27.89 10.11 -1.98
CA GLY A 369 26.51 9.98 -2.41
C GLY A 369 25.55 9.79 -1.23
N ALA A 370 25.88 8.92 -0.27
CA ALA A 370 25.05 8.67 0.90
C ALA A 370 24.99 9.89 1.84
N LEU A 371 26.10 10.58 2.06
CA LEU A 371 26.14 11.80 2.87
C LEU A 371 25.27 12.91 2.26
N VAL A 372 25.27 13.05 0.94
CA VAL A 372 24.44 14.07 0.26
C VAL A 372 22.97 13.67 0.23
N LEU A 373 22.65 12.41 -0.05
CA LEU A 373 21.26 11.97 -0.28
C LEU A 373 20.55 11.49 0.99
N ILE A 374 21.27 10.91 1.94
CA ILE A 374 20.69 10.30 3.16
C ILE A 374 21.10 11.08 4.41
N GLY A 375 22.30 11.67 4.41
CA GLY A 375 22.86 12.42 5.53
C GLY A 375 21.93 13.50 6.12
N PRO A 376 21.17 14.29 5.34
CA PRO A 376 20.27 15.31 5.89
C PRO A 376 19.19 14.76 6.84
N GLU A 377 18.86 13.47 6.71
CA GLU A 377 17.81 12.81 7.50
C GLU A 377 18.39 11.84 8.55
N ALA A 378 19.72 11.76 8.65
CA ALA A 378 20.41 10.88 9.59
C ALA A 378 20.18 11.39 11.03
N GLY A 379 19.31 10.70 11.77
CA GLY A 379 18.98 11.02 13.17
C GLY A 379 17.50 11.37 13.42
N HIS A 380 16.71 11.56 12.36
CA HIS A 380 15.31 11.97 12.46
C HIS A 380 14.31 10.80 12.49
N GLY A 381 14.68 9.64 13.02
CA GLY A 381 13.82 8.44 12.97
C GLY A 381 13.93 7.62 11.68
N LEU A 382 14.70 8.08 10.67
CA LEU A 382 15.04 7.36 9.43
C LEU A 382 15.36 5.88 9.67
N VAL A 383 16.19 5.57 10.68
CA VAL A 383 16.59 4.19 10.99
C VAL A 383 15.38 3.36 11.38
N THR A 384 14.52 3.88 12.25
CA THR A 384 13.30 3.20 12.68
C THR A 384 12.32 3.07 11.51
N ASP A 385 11.97 4.15 10.83
CA ASP A 385 10.88 4.14 9.85
C ASP A 385 11.24 3.42 8.54
N VAL A 386 12.51 3.47 8.12
CA VAL A 386 12.96 2.86 6.86
C VAL A 386 13.53 1.46 7.07
N PHE A 387 14.33 1.23 8.12
CA PHE A 387 15.02 -0.06 8.30
C PHE A 387 14.26 -1.03 9.19
N THR A 388 13.58 -0.57 10.25
CA THR A 388 12.83 -1.49 11.12
C THR A 388 11.41 -1.72 10.60
N ARG A 389 10.81 -0.71 9.97
CA ARG A 389 9.40 -0.72 9.53
C ARG A 389 8.46 -1.25 10.63
N ALA A 390 8.80 -0.98 11.89
CA ALA A 390 8.11 -1.54 13.05
C ALA A 390 6.61 -1.17 13.09
N ASN A 391 6.21 -0.11 12.37
CA ASN A 391 4.86 0.43 12.34
C ASN A 391 4.07 0.09 11.07
N VAL A 392 4.58 -0.80 10.20
CA VAL A 392 3.87 -1.18 8.96
C VAL A 392 3.26 -2.56 9.14
N ASP A 393 1.96 -2.68 8.84
CA ASP A 393 1.24 -3.95 8.87
C ASP A 393 1.99 -5.02 8.08
N SER A 394 2.27 -6.13 8.76
CA SER A 394 3.08 -7.21 8.22
C SER A 394 2.25 -8.06 7.26
N ALA A 395 2.29 -7.73 5.97
CA ALA A 395 1.63 -8.51 4.93
C ALA A 395 2.62 -9.43 4.21
N ILE A 396 2.42 -10.75 4.25
CA ILE A 396 3.20 -11.71 3.45
C ILE A 396 2.55 -11.92 2.09
N GLY A 397 3.37 -11.91 1.03
CA GLY A 397 2.90 -12.20 -0.33
C GLY A 397 3.64 -11.43 -1.42
N GLY A 398 2.90 -11.10 -2.49
CA GLY A 398 3.45 -10.41 -3.66
C GLY A 398 3.76 -11.34 -4.83
N ILE A 399 4.58 -10.85 -5.76
CA ILE A 399 5.12 -11.60 -6.88
C ILE A 399 6.42 -12.29 -6.45
N GLY A 400 6.38 -13.61 -6.31
CA GLY A 400 7.53 -14.43 -5.94
C GLY A 400 7.08 -15.68 -5.19
N ILE A 401 8.02 -16.34 -4.52
CA ILE A 401 7.74 -17.57 -3.75
C ILE A 401 6.77 -17.27 -2.60
N SER A 402 6.91 -16.11 -1.95
CA SER A 402 6.02 -15.67 -0.85
C SER A 402 4.55 -15.55 -1.29
N GLY A 403 4.29 -15.24 -2.55
CA GLY A 403 2.93 -15.22 -3.12
C GLY A 403 2.28 -16.61 -3.18
N LEU A 404 3.08 -17.67 -3.28
CA LEU A 404 2.60 -19.06 -3.31
C LEU A 404 2.08 -19.51 -1.94
N LEU A 405 2.54 -18.89 -0.85
CA LEU A 405 2.08 -19.19 0.52
C LEU A 405 0.58 -18.90 0.71
N ARG A 406 -0.06 -18.17 -0.19
CA ARG A 406 -1.51 -17.90 -0.16
C ARG A 406 -2.37 -19.09 -0.63
N LEU A 407 -1.78 -20.19 -1.05
CA LEU A 407 -2.50 -21.44 -1.28
C LEU A 407 -3.09 -21.94 0.05
N SER A 408 -4.34 -22.41 0.02
CA SER A 408 -5.02 -22.92 1.22
C SER A 408 -4.30 -24.13 1.81
N SER A 409 -3.67 -24.96 0.97
CA SER A 409 -2.82 -26.08 1.40
C SER A 409 -1.55 -25.64 2.13
N LEU A 410 -1.13 -24.38 2.00
CA LEU A 410 0.02 -23.78 2.68
C LEU A 410 -0.40 -22.81 3.80
N SER A 411 -1.68 -22.78 4.18
CA SER A 411 -2.21 -21.89 5.22
C SER A 411 -1.47 -22.02 6.57
N GLY A 412 -1.06 -23.23 6.95
CA GLY A 412 -0.23 -23.46 8.14
C GLY A 412 1.14 -22.78 8.04
N VAL A 413 1.80 -22.87 6.88
CA VAL A 413 3.09 -22.21 6.61
C VAL A 413 2.93 -20.70 6.56
N TYR A 414 1.85 -20.19 5.96
CA TYR A 414 1.53 -18.78 5.93
C TYR A 414 1.29 -18.21 7.33
N SER A 415 0.54 -18.92 8.17
CA SER A 415 0.30 -18.55 9.57
C SER A 415 1.61 -18.52 10.36
N TRP A 416 2.43 -19.57 10.25
CA TRP A 416 3.76 -19.61 10.86
C TRP A 416 4.64 -18.45 10.39
N ALA A 417 4.70 -18.20 9.09
CA ALA A 417 5.51 -17.13 8.52
C ALA A 417 5.05 -15.74 9.01
N THR A 418 3.73 -15.56 9.21
CA THR A 418 3.15 -14.31 9.73
C THR A 418 3.57 -14.08 11.18
N VAL A 419 3.49 -15.12 12.03
CA VAL A 419 3.96 -15.07 13.43
C VAL A 419 5.47 -14.79 13.51
N HIS A 420 6.25 -15.34 12.58
CA HIS A 420 7.71 -15.21 12.56
C HIS A 420 8.23 -14.17 11.54
N PHE A 421 7.39 -13.22 11.10
CA PHE A 421 7.68 -12.31 9.98
C PHE A 421 9.04 -11.61 10.11
N VAL A 422 9.33 -11.05 11.28
CA VAL A 422 10.57 -10.30 11.54
C VAL A 422 11.80 -11.19 11.41
N GLY A 423 11.77 -12.38 12.03
CA GLY A 423 12.88 -13.34 11.96
C GLY A 423 13.10 -13.87 10.54
N LEU A 424 12.00 -14.18 9.84
CA LEU A 424 12.03 -14.63 8.44
C LEU A 424 12.62 -13.55 7.52
N ASN A 425 12.17 -12.30 7.65
CA ASN A 425 12.67 -11.18 6.84
C ASN A 425 14.18 -10.93 7.07
N ARG A 426 14.64 -10.98 8.33
CA ARG A 426 16.08 -10.88 8.65
C ARG A 426 16.89 -12.00 8.00
N SER A 427 16.39 -13.24 8.07
CA SER A 427 17.04 -14.41 7.49
C SER A 427 17.14 -14.31 5.97
N ILE A 428 16.07 -13.85 5.32
CA ILE A 428 16.04 -13.58 3.88
C ILE A 428 17.04 -12.50 3.49
N ASN A 429 17.13 -11.39 4.24
CA ASN A 429 18.11 -10.33 3.97
C ASN A 429 19.56 -10.84 4.06
N VAL A 430 19.87 -11.68 5.06
CA VAL A 430 21.18 -12.35 5.15
C VAL A 430 21.44 -13.21 3.93
N LEU A 431 20.45 -14.03 3.51
CA LEU A 431 20.57 -14.88 2.34
C LEU A 431 20.76 -14.08 1.05
N GLN A 432 20.05 -12.96 0.87
CA GLN A 432 20.22 -12.04 -0.25
C GLN A 432 21.64 -11.46 -0.29
N PHE A 433 22.19 -11.06 0.87
CA PHE A 433 23.56 -10.59 0.98
C PHE A 433 24.57 -11.68 0.60
N LEU A 434 24.39 -12.92 1.07
CA LEU A 434 25.26 -14.04 0.73
C LEU A 434 25.24 -14.36 -0.77
N VAL A 435 24.08 -14.30 -1.42
CA VAL A 435 23.96 -14.47 -2.88
C VAL A 435 24.65 -13.33 -3.63
N ALA A 436 24.48 -12.09 -3.18
CA ALA A 436 25.18 -10.94 -3.75
C ALA A 436 26.70 -11.05 -3.59
N LEU A 437 27.18 -11.54 -2.44
CA LEU A 437 28.60 -11.81 -2.19
C LEU A 437 29.13 -12.92 -3.10
N ALA A 438 28.42 -14.03 -3.22
CA ALA A 438 28.77 -15.11 -4.14
C ALA A 438 28.83 -14.62 -5.60
N GLY A 439 27.90 -13.76 -6.00
CA GLY A 439 27.92 -13.07 -7.28
C GLY A 439 29.16 -12.18 -7.45
N GLY A 440 29.52 -11.42 -6.42
CA GLY A 440 30.78 -10.65 -6.36
C GLY A 440 32.01 -11.52 -6.59
N LEU A 441 32.13 -12.63 -5.86
CA LEU A 441 33.23 -13.59 -6.02
C LEU A 441 33.26 -14.20 -7.43
N TRP A 442 32.10 -14.45 -8.04
CA TRP A 442 32.02 -14.93 -9.42
C TRP A 442 32.50 -13.86 -10.42
N CYS A 443 32.03 -12.61 -10.28
CA CYS A 443 32.52 -11.50 -11.09
C CYS A 443 34.04 -11.33 -10.96
N TRP A 444 34.57 -11.44 -9.75
CA TRP A 444 35.99 -11.37 -9.47
C TRP A 444 36.80 -12.43 -10.23
N ARG A 445 36.32 -13.68 -10.23
CA ARG A 445 37.01 -14.80 -10.91
C ARG A 445 36.96 -14.71 -12.44
N ARG A 446 35.95 -14.07 -13.02
CA ARG A 446 35.73 -14.08 -14.48
C ARG A 446 36.17 -12.80 -15.17
N GLY A 447 35.95 -11.63 -14.58
CA GLY A 447 36.33 -10.33 -15.15
C GLY A 447 35.74 -10.02 -16.54
N ARG A 448 34.63 -10.66 -16.92
CA ARG A 448 33.96 -10.47 -18.23
C ARG A 448 32.72 -9.58 -18.09
N ASP A 449 32.53 -8.71 -19.08
CA ASP A 449 31.42 -7.74 -19.12
C ASP A 449 30.05 -8.44 -19.13
N SER A 450 29.94 -9.53 -19.91
CA SER A 450 28.75 -10.39 -19.92
C SER A 450 28.46 -11.01 -18.55
N THR A 451 29.50 -11.39 -17.81
CA THR A 451 29.36 -11.98 -16.47
C THR A 451 28.81 -10.96 -15.49
N LEU A 452 29.26 -9.71 -15.53
CA LEU A 452 28.73 -8.66 -14.66
C LEU A 452 27.22 -8.49 -14.84
N VAL A 453 26.77 -8.30 -16.07
CA VAL A 453 25.34 -8.11 -16.40
C VAL A 453 24.50 -9.31 -15.94
N ARG A 454 24.99 -10.53 -16.19
CA ARG A 454 24.34 -11.78 -15.78
C ARG A 454 24.25 -11.93 -14.26
N VAL A 455 25.32 -11.64 -13.53
CA VAL A 455 25.34 -11.74 -12.08
C VAL A 455 24.44 -10.69 -11.45
N VAL A 456 24.47 -9.44 -11.92
CA VAL A 456 23.56 -8.39 -11.45
C VAL A 456 22.10 -8.82 -11.67
N ALA A 457 21.79 -9.37 -12.84
CA ALA A 457 20.47 -9.92 -13.12
C ALA A 457 20.10 -11.02 -12.12
N ALA A 458 21.01 -11.97 -11.84
CA ALA A 458 20.80 -13.05 -10.89
C ALA A 458 20.53 -12.54 -9.47
N VAL A 459 21.32 -11.58 -8.99
CA VAL A 459 21.19 -11.00 -7.63
C VAL A 459 19.85 -10.30 -7.47
N VAL A 460 19.46 -9.44 -8.43
CA VAL A 460 18.18 -8.73 -8.37
C VAL A 460 17.01 -9.73 -8.46
N LEU A 461 17.07 -10.68 -9.38
CA LEU A 461 16.02 -11.68 -9.56
C LEU A 461 15.87 -12.58 -8.32
N PHE A 462 16.96 -13.03 -7.73
CA PHE A 462 16.94 -13.80 -6.49
C PHE A 462 16.32 -12.97 -5.35
N THR A 463 16.74 -11.71 -5.21
CA THR A 463 16.18 -10.76 -4.22
C THR A 463 14.67 -10.65 -4.36
N LEU A 464 14.15 -10.45 -5.59
CA LEU A 464 12.72 -10.37 -5.86
C LEU A 464 11.99 -11.70 -5.56
N MET A 465 12.61 -12.83 -5.89
CA MET A 465 12.00 -14.15 -5.75
C MET A 465 11.77 -14.56 -4.30
N ILE A 466 12.73 -14.25 -3.41
CA ILE A 466 12.70 -14.71 -2.01
C ILE A 466 12.23 -13.66 -1.01
N ASN A 467 12.00 -12.41 -1.43
CA ASN A 467 11.52 -11.39 -0.51
C ASN A 467 10.15 -11.79 0.08
N VAL A 468 9.95 -11.60 1.38
CA VAL A 468 8.68 -11.89 2.06
C VAL A 468 7.55 -11.06 1.45
N VAL A 469 7.87 -9.85 1.00
CA VAL A 469 6.96 -8.91 0.35
C VAL A 469 7.58 -8.40 -0.93
N ALA A 470 7.15 -8.95 -2.06
CA ALA A 470 7.61 -8.53 -3.38
C ALA A 470 6.48 -7.87 -4.15
N ASN A 471 6.34 -6.55 -4.04
CA ASN A 471 5.30 -5.86 -4.79
C ASN A 471 5.57 -5.97 -6.31
N PRO A 472 4.51 -6.07 -7.13
CA PRO A 472 4.65 -6.31 -8.57
C PRO A 472 5.48 -5.26 -9.32
N GLN A 473 5.46 -4.00 -8.86
CA GLN A 473 6.29 -2.95 -9.44
C GLN A 473 7.79 -3.15 -9.24
N TYR A 474 8.23 -3.97 -8.26
CA TYR A 474 9.65 -4.25 -8.04
C TYR A 474 10.27 -5.05 -9.19
N LEU A 475 9.43 -5.74 -9.97
CA LEU A 475 9.85 -6.41 -11.21
C LEU A 475 10.52 -5.46 -12.20
N VAL A 476 10.21 -4.16 -12.16
CA VAL A 476 10.87 -3.15 -13.01
C VAL A 476 12.39 -3.14 -12.81
N TRP A 477 12.91 -3.50 -11.63
CA TRP A 477 14.34 -3.49 -11.36
C TRP A 477 15.15 -4.46 -12.24
N ILE A 478 14.54 -5.58 -12.67
CA ILE A 478 15.21 -6.61 -13.46
C ILE A 478 15.01 -6.45 -14.97
N VAL A 479 14.00 -5.68 -15.41
CA VAL A 479 13.66 -5.49 -16.83
C VAL A 479 14.83 -4.97 -17.67
N PRO A 480 15.68 -4.01 -17.23
CA PRO A 480 16.81 -3.55 -18.05
C PRO A 480 17.79 -4.69 -18.40
N MET A 481 18.08 -5.57 -17.43
CA MET A 481 18.98 -6.70 -17.65
C MET A 481 18.33 -7.80 -18.48
N MET A 482 17.02 -8.04 -18.29
CA MET A 482 16.26 -8.97 -19.15
C MET A 482 16.19 -8.48 -20.60
N ALA A 483 16.03 -7.18 -20.83
CA ALA A 483 16.03 -6.58 -22.15
C ALA A 483 17.38 -6.76 -22.87
N LEU A 484 18.50 -6.67 -22.14
CA LEU A 484 19.82 -7.00 -22.67
C LEU A 484 19.93 -8.50 -22.98
N GLY A 485 19.56 -9.37 -22.05
CA GLY A 485 19.60 -10.83 -22.26
C GLY A 485 18.72 -11.32 -23.41
N ALA A 486 17.57 -10.67 -23.64
CA ALA A 486 16.65 -10.97 -24.74
C ALA A 486 17.23 -10.67 -26.13
N GLU A 487 18.22 -9.78 -26.23
CA GLU A 487 18.91 -9.42 -27.48
C GLU A 487 20.34 -9.99 -27.55
N GLY A 488 20.66 -10.95 -26.68
CA GLY A 488 21.90 -11.72 -26.74
C GLY A 488 22.11 -12.46 -28.06
N SER A 489 23.18 -13.25 -28.15
CA SER A 489 23.52 -14.05 -29.33
C SER A 489 23.35 -15.55 -29.10
N THR A 490 22.63 -15.95 -28.07
CA THR A 490 22.68 -17.30 -27.52
C THR A 490 21.37 -18.06 -27.75
N SER A 491 21.41 -19.39 -27.75
CA SER A 491 20.18 -20.19 -27.71
C SER A 491 19.34 -19.92 -26.45
N ALA A 492 19.92 -19.28 -25.43
CA ALA A 492 19.23 -18.87 -24.22
C ALA A 492 18.35 -17.62 -24.40
N ASP A 493 18.47 -16.88 -25.50
CA ASP A 493 17.73 -15.63 -25.73
C ASP A 493 16.21 -15.84 -25.75
N ARG A 494 15.74 -17.04 -26.16
CA ARG A 494 14.31 -17.38 -26.10
C ARG A 494 13.76 -17.39 -24.68
N TRP A 495 14.54 -17.86 -23.71
CA TRP A 495 14.14 -17.88 -22.30
C TRP A 495 14.08 -16.47 -21.74
N TRP A 496 15.07 -15.62 -22.06
CA TRP A 496 15.08 -14.22 -21.68
C TRP A 496 13.90 -13.45 -22.27
N ARG A 497 13.60 -13.65 -23.56
CA ARG A 497 12.43 -13.04 -24.21
C ARG A 497 11.12 -13.51 -23.59
N GLY A 498 10.97 -14.81 -23.36
CA GLY A 498 9.80 -15.38 -22.70
C GLY A 498 9.61 -14.76 -21.31
N ALA A 499 10.67 -14.77 -20.50
CA ALA A 499 10.63 -14.19 -19.15
C ALA A 499 10.34 -12.69 -19.17
N LEU A 500 10.94 -11.92 -20.07
CA LEU A 500 10.69 -10.49 -20.23
C LEU A 500 9.21 -10.21 -20.56
N LEU A 501 8.63 -10.97 -21.50
CA LEU A 501 7.22 -10.85 -21.87
C LEU A 501 6.31 -11.25 -20.71
N THR A 502 6.59 -12.37 -20.05
CA THR A 502 5.83 -12.83 -18.88
C THR A 502 5.90 -11.82 -17.75
N VAL A 503 7.07 -11.29 -17.41
CA VAL A 503 7.25 -10.25 -16.38
C VAL A 503 6.50 -8.96 -16.76
N GLY A 504 6.65 -8.52 -18.02
CA GLY A 504 6.00 -7.32 -18.52
C GLY A 504 4.47 -7.38 -18.50
N ILE A 505 3.88 -8.56 -18.72
CA ILE A 505 2.42 -8.77 -18.77
C ILE A 505 1.86 -9.14 -17.39
N SER A 506 2.53 -10.03 -16.66
CA SER A 506 2.06 -10.52 -15.35
C SER A 506 2.04 -9.43 -14.30
N GLY A 507 2.99 -8.48 -14.33
CA GLY A 507 3.01 -7.37 -13.38
C GLY A 507 1.74 -6.49 -13.43
N PRO A 508 1.36 -5.93 -14.60
CA PRO A 508 0.09 -5.21 -14.75
C PRO A 508 -1.15 -6.04 -14.41
N ILE A 509 -1.21 -7.31 -14.83
CA ILE A 509 -2.34 -8.19 -14.50
C ILE A 509 -2.44 -8.41 -12.98
N TYR A 510 -1.32 -8.63 -12.30
CA TYR A 510 -1.28 -8.77 -10.84
C TYR A 510 -1.81 -7.50 -10.17
N LEU A 511 -1.41 -6.33 -10.66
CA LEU A 511 -1.87 -5.03 -10.15
C LEU A 511 -3.36 -4.80 -10.35
N TYR A 512 -3.90 -5.15 -11.52
CA TYR A 512 -5.34 -5.11 -11.78
C TYR A 512 -6.09 -6.09 -10.89
N ALA A 513 -5.55 -7.29 -10.68
CA ALA A 513 -6.17 -8.25 -9.78
C ALA A 513 -6.22 -7.75 -8.34
N LEU A 514 -5.17 -7.08 -7.86
CA LEU A 514 -5.15 -6.51 -6.52
C LEU A 514 -6.15 -5.36 -6.34
N ASN A 515 -6.25 -4.46 -7.32
CA ASN A 515 -6.87 -3.14 -7.12
C ASN A 515 -8.18 -2.96 -7.89
N GLY A 516 -8.40 -3.71 -8.96
CA GLY A 516 -9.35 -3.36 -10.03
C GLY A 516 -8.75 -2.32 -10.98
N VAL A 517 -9.14 -2.37 -12.25
CA VAL A 517 -8.67 -1.43 -13.28
C VAL A 517 -9.19 -0.02 -12.98
N ARG A 518 -10.47 0.10 -12.62
CA ARG A 518 -11.11 1.41 -12.37
C ARG A 518 -10.53 2.16 -11.17
N LYS A 519 -9.97 1.46 -10.17
CA LYS A 519 -9.31 2.09 -9.03
C LYS A 519 -8.12 2.95 -9.47
N LEU A 520 -7.39 2.53 -10.50
CA LEU A 520 -6.24 3.29 -11.01
C LEU A 520 -6.66 4.65 -11.58
N PHE A 521 -7.92 4.83 -11.93
CA PHE A 521 -8.48 6.08 -12.40
C PHE A 521 -9.12 6.89 -11.27
N ALA A 522 -8.78 6.65 -10.00
CA ALA A 522 -9.32 7.40 -8.86
C ALA A 522 -9.21 8.93 -9.02
N PRO A 523 -8.10 9.52 -9.51
CA PRO A 523 -8.04 10.95 -9.81
C PRO A 523 -9.11 11.37 -10.82
N MET A 524 -9.23 10.65 -11.93
CA MET A 524 -10.25 10.95 -12.93
C MET A 524 -11.67 10.74 -12.41
N GLY A 525 -11.91 9.69 -11.61
CA GLY A 525 -13.19 9.44 -10.95
C GLY A 525 -13.58 10.55 -9.98
N TYR A 526 -12.61 11.17 -9.32
CA TYR A 526 -12.83 12.31 -8.43
C TYR A 526 -13.06 13.62 -9.16
N TYR A 527 -12.20 13.98 -10.12
CA TYR A 527 -12.24 15.29 -10.78
C TYR A 527 -13.15 15.34 -12.00
N LEU A 528 -13.30 14.23 -12.73
CA LEU A 528 -14.13 14.12 -13.94
C LEU A 528 -15.39 13.27 -13.73
N GLY A 529 -15.53 12.59 -12.59
CA GLY A 529 -16.68 11.72 -12.31
C GLY A 529 -16.65 10.38 -13.04
N TRP A 530 -15.57 10.06 -13.76
CA TRP A 530 -15.45 8.83 -14.55
C TRP A 530 -14.09 8.13 -14.33
N PRO A 531 -14.05 6.81 -14.09
CA PRO A 531 -15.19 5.97 -13.76
C PRO A 531 -15.81 6.41 -12.43
N SER A 532 -17.11 6.13 -12.22
CA SER A 532 -17.72 6.48 -10.93
C SER A 532 -17.06 5.66 -9.83
N LEU A 533 -16.86 6.27 -8.66
CA LEU A 533 -16.20 5.63 -7.52
C LEU A 533 -16.94 4.37 -7.05
N SER A 534 -18.27 4.40 -7.12
CA SER A 534 -19.12 3.24 -6.86
C SER A 534 -18.87 2.10 -7.85
N SER A 535 -18.64 2.42 -9.13
CA SER A 535 -18.34 1.42 -10.16
C SER A 535 -16.96 0.78 -9.97
N ALA A 536 -15.98 1.56 -9.50
CA ALA A 536 -14.66 1.06 -9.13
C ALA A 536 -14.73 0.17 -7.88
N TYR A 537 -15.49 0.58 -6.86
CA TYR A 537 -15.79 -0.24 -5.69
C TYR A 537 -16.47 -1.56 -6.06
N SER A 538 -17.47 -1.51 -6.96
CA SER A 538 -18.18 -2.71 -7.40
C SER A 538 -17.27 -3.69 -8.16
N GLU A 539 -16.35 -3.20 -8.99
CA GLU A 539 -15.37 -4.03 -9.70
C GLU A 539 -14.45 -4.73 -8.70
N HIS A 540 -13.95 -3.99 -7.71
CA HIS A 540 -13.10 -4.57 -6.69
C HIS A 540 -13.84 -5.61 -5.85
N ARG A 541 -15.09 -5.34 -5.43
CA ARG A 541 -15.91 -6.34 -4.72
C ARG A 541 -16.15 -7.59 -5.57
N TRP A 542 -16.37 -7.42 -6.88
CA TRP A 542 -16.49 -8.55 -7.80
C TRP A 542 -15.19 -9.38 -7.84
N LEU A 543 -14.02 -8.74 -7.90
CA LEU A 543 -12.72 -9.42 -7.81
C LEU A 543 -12.50 -10.15 -6.47
N LEU A 544 -13.10 -9.67 -5.39
CA LEU A 544 -13.05 -10.30 -4.07
C LEU A 544 -14.10 -11.41 -3.86
N GLN A 545 -15.05 -11.61 -4.77
CA GLN A 545 -16.02 -12.69 -4.65
C GLN A 545 -15.31 -14.05 -4.59
N ARG A 546 -15.87 -14.97 -3.80
CA ARG A 546 -15.37 -16.35 -3.72
C ARG A 546 -15.78 -17.15 -4.96
N TRP A 547 -14.82 -17.77 -5.63
CA TRP A 547 -15.05 -18.56 -6.84
C TRP A 547 -14.23 -19.84 -6.80
N GLY A 548 -14.74 -20.93 -7.41
CA GLY A 548 -14.02 -22.18 -7.73
C GLY A 548 -13.47 -23.00 -6.54
N PRO A 549 -12.51 -23.90 -6.79
CA PRO A 549 -12.18 -24.96 -5.85
C PRO A 549 -11.38 -24.47 -4.64
N HIS A 550 -11.63 -25.09 -3.48
CA HIS A 550 -11.08 -24.71 -2.16
C HIS A 550 -9.55 -24.80 -2.04
N TRP A 551 -8.87 -25.52 -2.94
CA TRP A 551 -7.40 -25.64 -2.95
C TRP A 551 -6.69 -24.44 -3.61
N LEU A 552 -7.42 -23.58 -4.31
CA LEU A 552 -6.94 -22.28 -4.80
C LEU A 552 -7.30 -21.16 -3.81
N PRO A 553 -6.68 -19.97 -3.93
CA PRO A 553 -7.15 -18.80 -3.21
C PRO A 553 -8.65 -18.59 -3.45
N ALA A 554 -9.38 -18.30 -2.37
CA ALA A 554 -10.84 -18.30 -2.40
C ALA A 554 -11.41 -17.26 -3.38
N THR A 555 -10.72 -16.13 -3.57
CA THR A 555 -11.20 -15.01 -4.39
C THR A 555 -10.66 -15.04 -5.81
N LEU A 556 -11.41 -14.45 -6.77
CA LEU A 556 -10.92 -14.31 -8.16
C LEU A 556 -9.60 -13.53 -8.22
N SER A 557 -9.50 -12.43 -7.48
CA SER A 557 -8.26 -11.67 -7.28
C SER A 557 -7.11 -12.57 -6.80
N GLY A 558 -7.37 -13.38 -5.77
CA GLY A 558 -6.39 -14.30 -5.20
C GLY A 558 -5.88 -15.30 -6.22
N LYS A 559 -6.74 -15.80 -7.11
CA LYS A 559 -6.34 -16.73 -8.18
C LYS A 559 -5.50 -16.07 -9.25
N ILE A 560 -5.91 -14.88 -9.72
CA ILE A 560 -5.16 -14.15 -10.74
C ILE A 560 -3.78 -13.75 -10.21
N THR A 561 -3.71 -13.26 -8.96
CA THR A 561 -2.43 -12.94 -8.29
C THR A 561 -1.56 -14.19 -8.09
N PHE A 562 -2.14 -15.33 -7.73
CA PHE A 562 -1.42 -16.61 -7.66
C PHE A 562 -0.86 -17.03 -9.02
N LEU A 563 -1.69 -17.05 -10.08
CA LEU A 563 -1.26 -17.47 -11.42
C LEU A 563 -0.14 -16.59 -11.97
N THR A 564 -0.24 -15.28 -11.77
CA THR A 564 0.79 -14.33 -12.20
C THR A 564 2.07 -14.47 -11.37
N ALA A 565 1.99 -14.65 -10.04
CA ALA A 565 3.15 -14.93 -9.19
C ALA A 565 3.83 -16.27 -9.59
N PHE A 566 3.05 -17.30 -9.89
CA PHE A 566 3.55 -18.59 -10.36
C PHE A 566 4.26 -18.46 -11.72
N ALA A 567 3.63 -17.79 -12.69
CA ALA A 567 4.21 -17.57 -14.01
C ALA A 567 5.53 -16.76 -13.96
N VAL A 568 5.60 -15.74 -13.10
CA VAL A 568 6.83 -14.98 -12.87
C VAL A 568 7.89 -15.84 -12.20
N THR A 569 7.52 -16.65 -11.20
CA THR A 569 8.46 -17.55 -10.52
C THR A 569 9.06 -18.57 -11.48
N LEU A 570 8.24 -19.18 -12.36
CA LEU A 570 8.74 -20.07 -13.42
C LEU A 570 9.67 -19.34 -14.40
N SER A 571 9.33 -18.12 -14.79
CA SER A 571 10.17 -17.27 -15.65
C SER A 571 11.51 -16.95 -14.98
N PHE A 572 11.50 -16.73 -13.68
CA PHE A 572 12.70 -16.49 -12.89
C PHE A 572 13.61 -17.71 -12.82
N VAL A 573 13.04 -18.88 -12.56
CA VAL A 573 13.79 -20.15 -12.61
C VAL A 573 14.37 -20.37 -14.01
N ALA A 574 13.59 -20.13 -15.07
CA ALA A 574 14.07 -20.28 -16.44
C ALA A 574 15.25 -19.33 -16.76
N VAL A 575 15.21 -18.09 -16.28
CA VAL A 575 16.31 -17.13 -16.41
C VAL A 575 17.53 -17.57 -15.60
N LEU A 576 17.36 -18.04 -14.37
CA LEU A 576 18.46 -18.59 -13.56
C LEU A 576 19.12 -19.81 -14.23
N VAL A 577 18.34 -20.70 -14.83
CA VAL A 577 18.86 -21.82 -15.62
C VAL A 577 19.54 -21.33 -16.90
N ALA A 578 19.03 -20.30 -17.56
CA ALA A 578 19.68 -19.70 -18.71
C ALA A 578 21.03 -19.05 -18.34
N LEU A 579 21.15 -18.50 -17.13
CA LEU A 579 22.36 -17.87 -16.61
C LEU A 579 23.51 -18.85 -16.36
N THR A 580 23.23 -20.12 -16.07
CA THR A 580 24.26 -21.16 -15.86
C THR A 580 24.82 -21.71 -17.16
N ARG A 581 24.19 -21.45 -18.31
CA ARG A 581 24.67 -21.94 -19.59
C ARG A 581 25.96 -21.20 -19.99
N PRO A 582 26.98 -21.94 -20.46
CA PRO A 582 28.23 -21.32 -20.90
C PRO A 582 27.96 -20.30 -22.00
N ASP A 583 28.69 -19.18 -21.96
CA ASP A 583 28.70 -18.23 -23.08
C ASP A 583 29.05 -18.98 -24.36
N PRO A 584 28.20 -19.00 -25.39
CA PRO A 584 28.65 -19.48 -26.68
C PRO A 584 29.82 -18.61 -27.11
N ALA A 585 30.85 -19.23 -27.69
CA ALA A 585 31.97 -18.49 -28.27
C ALA A 585 31.41 -17.38 -29.19
N PRO A 586 32.00 -16.18 -29.21
CA PRO A 586 31.53 -15.08 -30.05
C PRO A 586 31.48 -15.56 -31.49
N VAL A 587 30.27 -15.84 -31.99
CA VAL A 587 30.09 -16.31 -33.35
C VAL A 587 30.17 -15.07 -34.24
N ASN A 588 31.24 -14.96 -35.04
CA ASN A 588 31.34 -14.00 -36.14
C ASN A 588 30.31 -14.39 -37.22
N VAL A 589 29.03 -14.13 -36.97
CA VAL A 589 27.97 -14.33 -37.97
C VAL A 589 27.80 -13.03 -38.74
N ALA A 590 28.05 -13.07 -40.04
CA ALA A 590 27.54 -12.06 -40.97
C ALA A 590 26.01 -12.09 -40.91
N VAL A 591 25.41 -11.08 -40.27
CA VAL A 591 23.97 -11.03 -40.02
C VAL A 591 23.26 -10.67 -41.33
N GLU A 592 22.54 -11.62 -41.92
CA GLU A 592 21.50 -11.29 -42.90
C GLU A 592 20.38 -10.48 -42.23
N PRO A 593 19.90 -9.39 -42.85
CA PRO A 593 18.84 -8.58 -42.29
C PRO A 593 17.52 -9.37 -42.27
N LEU A 594 17.13 -9.86 -41.09
CA LEU A 594 15.82 -10.47 -40.87
C LEU A 594 14.71 -9.44 -41.14
N ARG A 595 14.00 -9.60 -42.27
CA ARG A 595 12.78 -8.85 -42.58
C ARG A 595 11.65 -9.30 -41.65
N TRP A 596 11.23 -8.43 -40.74
CA TRP A 596 10.16 -8.72 -39.78
C TRP A 596 8.76 -8.74 -40.42
N ARG A 597 8.05 -9.85 -40.24
CA ARG A 597 6.59 -9.96 -40.24
C ARG A 597 6.18 -10.66 -38.94
N SER A 598 5.94 -9.92 -37.85
CA SER A 598 5.13 -10.44 -36.74
C SER A 598 4.17 -9.34 -36.26
N PRO A 599 2.86 -9.47 -36.54
CA PRO A 599 1.85 -8.48 -36.15
C PRO A 599 1.58 -8.44 -34.63
N GLY A 600 2.05 -9.44 -33.87
CA GLY A 600 1.64 -9.66 -32.48
C GLY A 600 1.98 -8.51 -31.53
N VAL A 601 3.21 -7.99 -31.56
CA VAL A 601 3.65 -6.97 -30.59
C VAL A 601 2.94 -5.63 -30.83
N THR A 602 2.69 -5.26 -32.09
CA THR A 602 1.98 -4.02 -32.44
C THR A 602 0.49 -4.10 -32.08
N VAL A 603 -0.14 -5.26 -32.29
CA VAL A 603 -1.57 -5.47 -31.99
C VAL A 603 -1.83 -5.48 -30.49
N THR A 604 -0.95 -6.09 -29.67
CA THR A 604 -1.12 -6.08 -28.21
C THR A 604 -0.96 -4.67 -27.64
N SER A 605 0.03 -3.89 -28.10
CA SER A 605 0.21 -2.50 -27.68
C SER A 605 -0.94 -1.59 -28.14
N LEU A 606 -1.51 -1.82 -29.33
CA LEU A 606 -2.66 -1.05 -29.83
C LEU A 606 -3.97 -1.39 -29.10
N LEU A 607 -4.20 -2.64 -28.72
CA LEU A 607 -5.39 -3.04 -27.94
C LEU A 607 -5.39 -2.46 -26.53
N THR A 608 -4.22 -2.39 -25.88
CA THR A 608 -4.09 -1.71 -24.57
C THR A 608 -4.35 -0.21 -24.69
N VAL A 609 -3.87 0.45 -25.75
CA VAL A 609 -4.15 1.87 -26.01
C VAL A 609 -5.62 2.11 -26.38
N ALA A 610 -6.25 1.22 -27.13
CA ALA A 610 -7.67 1.35 -27.51
C ALA A 610 -8.62 1.21 -26.32
N LEU A 611 -8.31 0.32 -25.36
CA LEU A 611 -9.06 0.19 -24.10
C LEU A 611 -8.93 1.44 -23.20
N GLU A 612 -7.79 2.12 -23.24
CA GLU A 612 -7.54 3.38 -22.52
C GLU A 612 -8.18 4.60 -23.21
N VAL A 613 -8.35 4.60 -24.53
CA VAL A 613 -9.00 5.70 -25.27
C VAL A 613 -10.53 5.67 -25.12
N VAL A 614 -11.15 4.49 -25.01
CA VAL A 614 -12.60 4.37 -24.75
C VAL A 614 -12.98 4.84 -23.34
N ALA A 615 -12.00 4.85 -22.43
CA ALA A 615 -12.12 5.35 -21.07
C ALA A 615 -12.12 6.90 -20.99
N VAL A 616 -11.30 7.56 -21.81
CA VAL A 616 -11.00 9.00 -21.67
C VAL A 616 -12.06 9.93 -22.32
N VAL A 617 -13.03 9.40 -23.08
CA VAL A 617 -13.93 10.22 -23.95
C VAL A 617 -15.35 10.42 -23.37
N GLY A 618 -15.59 10.16 -22.08
CA GLY A 618 -16.85 10.55 -21.40
C GLY A 618 -16.92 12.07 -21.11
N PRO A 619 -18.06 12.76 -21.30
CA PRO A 619 -18.10 14.19 -21.56
C PRO A 619 -17.76 15.08 -20.37
N PHE A 620 -16.97 16.12 -20.68
CA PHE A 620 -16.56 17.22 -19.82
C PHE A 620 -17.71 18.15 -19.41
N SER A 621 -17.58 18.72 -18.21
CA SER A 621 -17.93 20.09 -17.77
C SER A 621 -18.82 20.11 -16.54
N VAL A 622 -18.28 20.40 -15.34
CA VAL A 622 -19.06 21.04 -14.27
C VAL A 622 -18.13 21.92 -13.42
N GLY A 623 -18.34 23.23 -13.44
CA GLY A 623 -17.74 24.16 -12.49
C GLY A 623 -18.30 23.91 -11.09
N SER A 624 -17.46 24.08 -10.06
CA SER A 624 -17.84 23.88 -8.66
C SER A 624 -19.09 24.71 -8.32
N PRO A 625 -20.22 24.06 -8.02
CA PRO A 625 -21.46 24.80 -7.78
C PRO A 625 -21.38 25.53 -6.44
N GLN A 626 -21.72 26.82 -6.44
CA GLN A 626 -21.88 27.61 -5.23
C GLN A 626 -23.29 27.35 -4.65
N LEU A 627 -23.35 26.87 -3.41
CA LEU A 627 -24.58 26.79 -2.60
C LEU A 627 -24.76 28.13 -1.87
N SER A 628 -26.00 28.61 -1.75
CA SER A 628 -26.34 29.75 -0.89
C SER A 628 -27.62 29.47 -0.10
N ALA A 629 -27.69 29.92 1.16
CA ALA A 629 -28.86 29.78 2.02
C ALA A 629 -29.38 31.16 2.46
N GLN A 630 -30.66 31.26 2.81
CA GLN A 630 -31.34 32.42 3.38
C GLN A 630 -32.37 31.94 4.41
N ILE A 631 -32.44 32.55 5.59
CA ILE A 631 -33.44 32.23 6.62
C ILE A 631 -34.41 33.41 6.70
N ALA A 632 -35.71 33.11 6.74
CA ALA A 632 -36.76 34.09 6.93
C ALA A 632 -37.68 33.66 8.09
N ALA A 633 -37.96 34.57 9.01
CA ALA A 633 -38.93 34.33 10.07
C ALA A 633 -40.36 34.33 9.50
N LEU A 634 -41.14 33.29 9.81
CA LEU A 634 -42.59 33.27 9.67
C LEU A 634 -43.20 33.53 11.06
N SER A 635 -44.35 34.20 11.11
CA SER A 635 -45.06 34.55 12.35
C SER A 635 -45.09 33.39 13.37
N SER A 636 -44.96 33.71 14.67
CA SER A 636 -45.04 32.78 15.81
C SER A 636 -44.06 31.59 15.79
N GLY A 637 -42.75 31.89 15.83
CA GLY A 637 -41.71 30.87 16.12
C GLY A 637 -41.46 29.85 15.02
N GLN A 638 -41.87 30.13 13.78
CA GLN A 638 -41.55 29.31 12.61
C GLN A 638 -40.48 30.00 11.76
N HIS A 639 -39.54 29.24 11.21
CA HIS A 639 -38.49 29.76 10.34
C HIS A 639 -38.49 29.00 9.03
N VAL A 640 -38.32 29.72 7.92
CA VAL A 640 -38.12 29.14 6.59
C VAL A 640 -36.64 29.24 6.28
N VAL A 641 -36.02 28.10 6.00
CA VAL A 641 -34.66 28.06 5.46
C VAL A 641 -34.76 27.81 3.96
N THR A 642 -34.46 28.83 3.16
CA THR A 642 -34.34 28.71 1.71
C THR A 642 -32.90 28.37 1.38
N VAL A 643 -32.66 27.20 0.77
CA VAL A 643 -31.33 26.82 0.28
C VAL A 643 -31.40 26.70 -1.24
N SER A 644 -30.42 27.30 -1.92
CA SER A 644 -30.29 27.33 -3.37
C SER A 644 -28.95 26.71 -3.77
N GLY A 645 -29.01 25.80 -4.74
CA GLY A 645 -27.89 25.02 -5.23
C GLY A 645 -28.21 24.37 -6.57
N PRO A 646 -27.25 23.67 -7.20
CA PRO A 646 -27.45 23.02 -8.50
C PRO A 646 -28.42 21.84 -8.36
N ALA A 647 -29.20 21.58 -9.41
CA ALA A 647 -30.23 20.55 -9.42
C ALA A 647 -29.71 19.11 -9.22
N SER A 648 -28.40 18.88 -9.34
CA SER A 648 -27.78 17.55 -9.28
C SER A 648 -27.25 17.13 -7.91
N SER A 649 -27.22 18.02 -6.91
CA SER A 649 -26.72 17.68 -5.56
C SER A 649 -27.83 17.25 -4.62
N THR A 650 -27.72 16.04 -4.05
CA THR A 650 -28.52 15.61 -2.90
C THR A 650 -28.03 16.33 -1.65
N LEU A 651 -28.76 17.36 -1.23
CA LEU A 651 -28.47 18.11 -0.02
C LEU A 651 -29.42 17.67 1.11
N THR A 652 -28.88 17.36 2.27
CA THR A 652 -29.65 17.22 3.51
C THR A 652 -29.44 18.47 4.33
N VAL A 653 -30.52 19.15 4.72
CA VAL A 653 -30.44 20.26 5.67
C VAL A 653 -30.94 19.80 7.01
N SER A 654 -30.15 20.08 8.03
CA SER A 654 -30.44 19.76 9.41
C SER A 654 -30.49 21.04 10.23
N ALA A 655 -31.50 21.17 11.09
CA ALA A 655 -31.70 22.32 11.95
C ALA A 655 -31.96 21.86 13.39
N TYR A 656 -31.31 22.48 14.35
CA TYR A 656 -31.54 22.20 15.77
C TYR A 656 -31.28 23.41 16.67
N PRO A 657 -31.99 23.51 17.81
CA PRO A 657 -31.79 24.58 18.77
C PRO A 657 -30.46 24.40 19.51
N ILE A 658 -29.70 25.48 19.67
CA ILE A 658 -28.45 25.54 20.44
C ILE A 658 -28.54 26.62 21.52
N ASN A 659 -27.79 26.42 22.60
CA ASN A 659 -27.51 27.41 23.63
C ASN A 659 -26.04 27.87 23.51
N PRO A 660 -25.76 29.06 22.97
CA PRO A 660 -24.39 29.56 22.78
C PRO A 660 -23.52 29.54 24.02
N ALA A 661 -24.10 29.70 25.22
CA ALA A 661 -23.37 29.65 26.49
C ALA A 661 -22.73 28.28 26.77
N ARG A 662 -23.06 27.28 25.94
CA ARG A 662 -22.57 25.91 26.01
C ARG A 662 -21.61 25.54 24.87
N GLU A 663 -21.22 26.50 24.04
CA GLU A 663 -20.31 26.25 22.92
C GLU A 663 -18.92 25.88 23.42
N ILE A 664 -18.29 24.95 22.72
CA ILE A 664 -16.94 24.51 23.06
C ILE A 664 -15.98 25.60 22.59
N SER A 665 -15.31 26.27 23.52
CA SER A 665 -14.23 27.20 23.21
C SER A 665 -12.85 26.62 23.53
N ARG A 666 -12.82 25.52 24.28
CA ARG A 666 -11.58 24.93 24.79
C ARG A 666 -11.63 23.41 24.77
N VAL A 667 -10.59 22.80 24.21
CA VAL A 667 -10.40 21.36 24.13
C VAL A 667 -9.10 21.00 24.84
N GLU A 668 -9.20 20.16 25.86
CA GLU A 668 -8.05 19.57 26.55
C GLU A 668 -7.86 18.14 26.05
N PHE A 669 -6.83 17.94 25.23
CA PHE A 669 -6.50 16.63 24.67
C PHE A 669 -5.51 15.93 25.59
N TYR A 670 -5.92 14.80 26.15
CA TYR A 670 -5.10 14.02 27.07
C TYR A 670 -4.13 13.10 26.33
N ASP A 671 -2.83 13.24 26.65
CA ASP A 671 -1.79 12.28 26.30
C ASP A 671 -0.69 12.27 27.38
N ASP A 672 -0.36 11.09 27.90
CA ASP A 672 0.72 10.93 28.88
C ASP A 672 1.35 9.55 28.74
N SER A 673 2.55 9.51 28.16
CA SER A 673 3.29 8.26 27.91
C SER A 673 3.67 7.49 29.18
N ARG A 674 3.47 8.06 30.37
CA ARG A 674 3.66 7.36 31.65
C ARG A 674 2.51 6.42 31.97
N TYR A 675 1.36 6.57 31.31
CA TYR A 675 0.19 5.73 31.48
C TYR A 675 0.03 4.82 30.24
N PRO A 676 -0.41 3.56 30.41
CA PRO A 676 -0.59 2.64 29.30
C PRO A 676 -1.77 3.05 28.42
N TYR A 677 -1.71 2.66 27.14
CA TYR A 677 -2.81 2.79 26.18
C TYR A 677 -3.60 1.48 26.16
N ALA A 678 -4.91 1.54 26.34
CA ALA A 678 -5.80 0.39 26.15
C ALA A 678 -6.37 0.45 24.74
N TYR A 679 -6.21 -0.62 23.96
CA TYR A 679 -6.79 -0.72 22.61
C TYR A 679 -6.50 0.51 21.70
N SER A 680 -5.34 1.14 21.95
CA SER A 680 -4.85 2.34 21.29
C SER A 680 -3.31 2.33 21.35
N SER A 681 -2.67 3.32 20.77
CA SER A 681 -1.23 3.51 20.87
C SER A 681 -0.89 5.00 21.02
N ALA A 682 0.31 5.30 21.51
CA ALA A 682 0.82 6.68 21.55
C ALA A 682 0.76 7.35 20.18
N ALA A 683 1.18 6.62 19.12
CA ALA A 683 1.15 7.12 17.75
C ALA A 683 -0.27 7.40 17.25
N THR A 684 -1.22 6.53 17.59
CA THR A 684 -2.64 6.74 17.25
C THR A 684 -3.20 7.95 17.99
N THR A 685 -2.92 8.07 19.29
CA THR A 685 -3.41 9.16 20.16
C THR A 685 -2.93 10.52 19.68
N LEU A 686 -1.62 10.65 19.44
CA LEU A 686 -1.03 11.83 18.83
C LEU A 686 -1.56 12.08 17.41
N GLY A 687 -1.79 11.03 16.63
CA GLY A 687 -2.39 11.16 15.31
C GLY A 687 -3.80 11.78 15.35
N VAL A 688 -4.62 11.41 16.34
CA VAL A 688 -5.96 11.99 16.53
C VAL A 688 -5.82 13.45 16.95
N GLU A 689 -4.92 13.78 17.87
CA GLU A 689 -4.68 15.16 18.31
C GLU A 689 -4.27 16.05 17.14
N GLN A 690 -3.23 15.67 16.40
CA GLN A 690 -2.70 16.47 15.30
C GLN A 690 -3.75 16.69 14.23
N GLN A 691 -4.54 15.66 13.92
CA GLN A 691 -5.61 15.76 12.96
C GLN A 691 -6.76 16.63 13.49
N LEU A 692 -7.09 16.55 14.78
CA LEU A 692 -8.12 17.39 15.40
C LEU A 692 -7.72 18.87 15.38
N VAL A 693 -6.48 19.19 15.78
CA VAL A 693 -5.90 20.54 15.69
C VAL A 693 -5.97 21.06 14.26
N ASN A 694 -5.56 20.23 13.30
CA ASN A 694 -5.57 20.60 11.89
C ASN A 694 -7.00 20.88 11.40
N VAL A 695 -7.98 20.03 11.70
CA VAL A 695 -9.36 20.25 11.24
C VAL A 695 -9.97 21.47 11.93
N LEU A 696 -9.83 21.60 13.25
CA LEU A 696 -10.41 22.72 14.01
C LEU A 696 -9.78 24.06 13.66
N SER A 697 -8.47 24.15 13.42
CA SER A 697 -7.83 25.40 12.97
C SER A 697 -8.40 25.94 11.65
N HIS A 698 -8.99 25.07 10.81
CA HIS A 698 -9.65 25.46 9.57
C HIS A 698 -11.15 25.67 9.72
N THR A 699 -11.84 24.86 10.52
CA THR A 699 -13.30 24.91 10.65
C THR A 699 -13.79 25.84 11.74
N ASP A 700 -13.04 25.96 12.83
CA ASP A 700 -13.38 26.75 14.01
C ASP A 700 -12.09 27.25 14.73
N PRO A 701 -11.40 28.25 14.15
CA PRO A 701 -10.13 28.74 14.68
C PRO A 701 -10.24 29.39 16.08
N GLY A 702 -11.46 29.59 16.59
CA GLY A 702 -11.71 30.07 17.95
C GLY A 702 -11.55 29.00 19.03
N VAL A 703 -11.49 27.72 18.64
CA VAL A 703 -11.37 26.60 19.59
C VAL A 703 -9.90 26.28 19.85
N GLY A 704 -9.43 26.59 21.06
CA GLY A 704 -8.08 26.21 21.50
C GLY A 704 -8.01 24.72 21.82
N VAL A 705 -7.08 23.99 21.19
CA VAL A 705 -6.76 22.60 21.53
C VAL A 705 -5.43 22.59 22.29
N HIS A 706 -5.42 21.98 23.47
CA HIS A 706 -4.27 21.93 24.36
C HIS A 706 -3.92 20.48 24.68
N LEU A 707 -2.70 20.06 24.37
CA LEU A 707 -2.18 18.77 24.79
C LEU A 707 -1.82 18.84 26.29
N VAL A 708 -2.40 17.96 27.10
CA VAL A 708 -2.19 17.90 28.55
C VAL A 708 -1.82 16.52 29.03
N ASN A 709 -0.85 16.47 29.94
CA ASN A 709 -0.52 15.25 30.68
C ASN A 709 -1.49 15.02 31.85
N ALA A 710 -1.36 13.89 32.54
CA ALA A 710 -2.29 13.50 33.61
C ALA A 710 -2.39 14.52 34.76
N THR A 711 -1.26 15.15 35.12
CA THR A 711 -1.21 16.14 36.21
C THR A 711 -1.86 17.47 35.80
N GLN A 712 -1.59 17.91 34.56
CA GLN A 712 -2.21 19.10 33.99
C GLN A 712 -3.72 18.91 33.83
N LEU A 713 -4.15 17.74 33.36
CA LEU A 713 -5.57 17.40 33.25
C LEU A 713 -6.26 17.41 34.62
N ALA A 714 -5.68 16.79 35.64
CA ALA A 714 -6.24 16.81 37.00
C ALA A 714 -6.37 18.25 37.54
N SER A 715 -5.34 19.08 37.34
CA SER A 715 -5.38 20.50 37.71
C SER A 715 -6.45 21.27 36.95
N PHE A 716 -6.59 21.02 35.65
CA PHE A 716 -7.61 21.64 34.81
C PHE A 716 -9.01 21.29 35.32
N LEU A 717 -9.32 20.01 35.49
CA LEU A 717 -10.64 19.55 35.95
C LEU A 717 -11.05 20.13 37.31
N ALA A 718 -10.06 20.28 38.22
CA ALA A 718 -10.29 20.86 39.54
C ALA A 718 -10.53 22.38 39.51
N SER A 719 -9.91 23.10 38.57
CA SER A 719 -9.88 24.57 38.54
C SER A 719 -10.68 25.21 37.41
N ASP A 720 -11.24 24.42 36.48
CA ASP A 720 -11.96 24.93 35.32
C ASP A 720 -13.13 25.83 35.75
N PRO A 721 -13.08 27.13 35.40
CA PRO A 721 -14.12 28.09 35.77
C PRO A 721 -15.35 28.01 34.86
N ALA A 722 -15.24 27.39 33.68
CA ALA A 722 -16.31 27.35 32.67
C ALA A 722 -16.47 25.94 32.05
N PRO A 723 -16.74 24.91 32.88
CA PRO A 723 -16.86 23.51 32.43
C PRO A 723 -17.87 23.32 31.30
N GLU A 724 -18.94 24.12 31.26
CA GLU A 724 -19.95 24.14 30.20
C GLU A 724 -19.45 24.60 28.82
N THR A 725 -18.21 25.07 28.70
CA THR A 725 -17.55 25.45 27.43
C THR A 725 -16.30 24.61 27.13
N SER A 726 -16.04 23.62 27.98
CA SER A 726 -14.84 22.80 27.94
C SER A 726 -15.13 21.37 27.47
N LEU A 727 -14.21 20.81 26.70
CA LEU A 727 -14.23 19.43 26.24
C LEU A 727 -12.89 18.77 26.59
N VAL A 728 -12.92 17.64 27.28
CA VAL A 728 -11.74 16.77 27.45
C VAL A 728 -11.82 15.67 26.42
N VAL A 729 -10.72 15.40 25.72
CA VAL A 729 -10.60 14.34 24.73
C VAL A 729 -9.57 13.33 25.21
N ASP A 730 -9.99 12.09 25.35
CA ASP A 730 -9.13 10.97 25.72
C ASP A 730 -9.37 9.81 24.75
N VAL A 731 -8.39 9.52 23.90
CA VAL A 731 -8.43 8.37 22.96
C VAL A 731 -7.40 7.30 23.31
N SER A 732 -6.80 7.41 24.50
CA SER A 732 -5.79 6.49 25.01
C SER A 732 -6.41 5.18 25.52
N GLY A 733 -7.71 5.21 25.84
CA GLY A 733 -8.40 4.08 26.41
C GLY A 733 -8.27 3.93 27.92
N THR A 734 -7.52 4.81 28.58
CA THR A 734 -7.28 4.73 30.03
C THR A 734 -7.40 6.08 30.71
N LEU A 735 -8.03 6.09 31.89
CA LEU A 735 -8.10 7.28 32.72
C LEU A 735 -6.96 7.27 33.76
N PRO A 736 -6.23 8.37 33.91
CA PRO A 736 -5.28 8.50 35.01
C PRO A 736 -5.98 8.39 36.36
N ASN A 737 -5.41 7.61 37.27
CA ASN A 737 -5.90 7.51 38.64
C ASN A 737 -5.92 8.88 39.38
N VAL A 738 -5.07 9.83 38.98
CA VAL A 738 -5.07 11.20 39.52
C VAL A 738 -6.28 12.03 39.07
N VAL A 739 -6.96 11.62 38.00
CA VAL A 739 -8.16 12.26 37.46
C VAL A 739 -9.43 11.57 37.93
N TRP A 740 -9.41 10.23 38.01
CA TRP A 740 -10.56 9.40 38.35
C TRP A 740 -10.66 9.01 39.83
N GLY A 741 -9.55 9.00 40.55
CA GLY A 741 -9.46 8.42 41.91
C GLY A 741 -9.49 6.89 41.88
N ALA A 742 -8.98 6.24 42.93
CA ALA A 742 -9.02 4.77 43.04
C ALA A 742 -10.44 4.23 43.34
N ASP A 743 -11.31 5.09 43.87
CA ASP A 743 -12.70 4.84 44.29
C ASP A 743 -13.74 5.47 43.34
N GLY A 744 -13.30 6.12 42.26
CA GLY A 744 -14.17 6.90 41.37
C GLY A 744 -14.54 8.29 41.90
N ALA A 745 -13.91 8.76 42.98
CA ALA A 745 -14.15 10.08 43.57
C ALA A 745 -13.18 11.17 43.07
N GLY A 746 -12.54 10.98 41.92
CA GLY A 746 -11.63 11.96 41.31
C GLY A 746 -12.33 13.22 40.78
N SER A 747 -11.55 14.14 40.21
CA SER A 747 -12.04 15.44 39.73
C SER A 747 -12.92 15.36 38.47
N LEU A 748 -12.91 14.23 37.75
CA LEU A 748 -13.64 14.10 36.48
C LEU A 748 -15.15 14.14 36.64
N LEU A 749 -15.75 13.33 37.52
CA LEU A 749 -17.21 13.29 37.70
C LEU A 749 -17.78 14.61 38.23
N PRO A 750 -17.18 15.28 39.24
CA PRO A 750 -17.61 16.61 39.65
C PRO A 750 -17.53 17.64 38.52
N TRP A 751 -16.49 17.58 37.69
CA TRP A 751 -16.34 18.47 36.53
C TRP A 751 -17.41 18.23 35.46
N ILE A 752 -17.68 16.98 35.10
CA ILE A 752 -18.79 16.60 34.20
C ILE A 752 -20.13 17.07 34.79
N GLY A 753 -20.33 16.89 36.09
CA GLY A 753 -21.53 17.32 36.81
C GLY A 753 -21.80 18.83 36.71
N ARG A 754 -20.75 19.65 36.63
CA ARG A 754 -20.83 21.11 36.45
C ARG A 754 -21.04 21.57 35.00
N GLY A 755 -20.97 20.67 34.01
CA GLY A 755 -21.18 21.02 32.59
C GLY A 755 -20.10 20.48 31.64
N GLY A 756 -19.02 19.92 32.19
CA GLY A 756 -17.90 19.39 31.43
C GLY A 756 -18.27 18.21 30.54
N ARG A 757 -17.60 18.06 29.41
CA ARG A 757 -17.82 16.96 28.46
C ARG A 757 -16.57 16.14 28.26
N LEU A 758 -16.72 14.83 28.27
CA LEU A 758 -15.65 13.91 27.94
C LEU A 758 -15.92 13.28 26.57
N ALA A 759 -15.00 13.41 25.61
CA ALA A 759 -14.95 12.60 24.42
C ALA A 759 -13.95 11.45 24.65
N PHE A 760 -14.43 10.20 24.56
CA PHE A 760 -13.64 9.02 24.89
C PHE A 760 -13.57 8.02 23.73
N SER A 761 -12.38 7.45 23.49
CA SER A 761 -12.14 6.31 22.59
C SER A 761 -10.98 5.43 23.08
N GLY A 762 -10.73 4.29 22.45
CA GLY A 762 -9.66 3.35 22.84
C GLY A 762 -10.16 2.23 23.75
N GLY A 763 -11.23 1.53 23.38
CA GLY A 763 -11.73 0.38 24.14
C GLY A 763 -13.01 0.65 24.91
N ASP A 764 -13.19 0.00 26.06
CA ASP A 764 -14.41 0.13 26.87
C ASP A 764 -14.37 1.47 27.62
N PRO A 765 -15.31 2.41 27.39
CA PRO A 765 -15.11 3.76 27.86
C PRO A 765 -15.00 3.89 29.37
N GLY A 766 -13.86 4.44 29.79
CA GLY A 766 -13.53 4.61 31.19
C GLY A 766 -13.45 3.31 31.97
N HIS A 767 -13.11 2.18 31.33
CA HIS A 767 -13.03 0.87 31.99
C HIS A 767 -11.77 0.69 32.84
N TYR A 768 -10.67 1.37 32.48
CA TYR A 768 -9.39 1.28 33.18
C TYR A 768 -9.03 2.61 33.84
N SER A 769 -8.77 2.56 35.15
CA SER A 769 -8.06 3.61 35.88
C SER A 769 -6.69 3.08 36.22
N VAL A 770 -5.65 3.79 35.77
CA VAL A 770 -4.27 3.29 35.83
C VAL A 770 -3.37 4.26 36.57
N ALA A 771 -2.48 3.71 37.40
CA ALA A 771 -1.36 4.44 37.99
C ALA A 771 -0.20 4.54 36.97
N PRO A 772 0.64 5.58 37.06
CA PRO A 772 1.77 5.72 36.15
C PRO A 772 2.77 4.56 36.32
N GLY A 773 3.30 4.06 35.19
CA GLY A 773 4.24 2.94 35.15
C GLY A 773 3.61 1.55 35.07
N ASN A 774 2.28 1.44 35.09
CA ASN A 774 1.59 0.16 34.95
C ASN A 774 1.45 -0.29 33.49
N VAL A 775 1.38 -1.61 33.29
CA VAL A 775 1.20 -2.23 31.97
C VAL A 775 -0.23 -2.78 31.87
N LEU A 776 -0.91 -2.43 30.78
CA LEU A 776 -2.16 -3.09 30.36
C LEU A 776 -1.85 -4.02 29.19
N TYR A 777 -2.21 -5.29 29.31
CA TYR A 777 -2.20 -6.21 28.18
C TYR A 777 -3.60 -6.20 27.56
N ALA A 778 -3.66 -6.04 26.23
CA ALA A 778 -4.88 -5.83 25.46
C ALA A 778 -5.95 -6.94 25.56
N ASN A 779 -5.66 -8.05 26.25
CA ASN A 779 -6.50 -9.25 26.27
C ASN A 779 -6.93 -9.68 27.68
N ASN A 780 -6.66 -8.87 28.70
CA ASN A 780 -6.70 -9.37 30.08
C ASN A 780 -8.09 -9.36 30.69
N ASN A 781 -8.55 -10.57 31.06
CA ASN A 781 -9.59 -10.81 32.04
C ASN A 781 -9.23 -10.05 33.36
N PRO A 782 -10.18 -9.41 34.07
CA PRO A 782 -9.89 -8.56 35.24
C PRO A 782 -9.03 -9.21 36.33
N SER A 783 -8.93 -10.55 36.35
CA SER A 783 -8.09 -11.34 37.25
C SER A 783 -6.58 -11.25 36.99
N THR A 784 -6.13 -10.61 35.89
CA THR A 784 -4.70 -10.55 35.48
C THR A 784 -4.15 -9.13 35.40
N LEU A 785 -4.81 -8.18 36.06
CA LEU A 785 -4.41 -6.78 36.08
C LEU A 785 -3.18 -6.57 36.98
N ALA A 786 -2.22 -5.75 36.51
CA ALA A 786 -1.05 -5.38 37.30
C ALA A 786 -1.46 -4.59 38.57
N PRO A 787 -0.68 -4.65 39.67
CA PRO A 787 -0.94 -3.87 40.87
C PRO A 787 -1.11 -2.37 40.56
N GLY A 788 -2.23 -1.77 41.00
CA GLY A 788 -2.53 -0.36 40.76
C GLY A 788 -3.27 -0.06 39.44
N VAL A 789 -3.67 -1.08 38.69
CA VAL A 789 -4.75 -0.96 37.70
C VAL A 789 -6.05 -1.29 38.42
N THR A 790 -7.00 -0.37 38.40
CA THR A 790 -8.34 -0.59 38.95
C THR A 790 -9.33 -0.64 37.81
N THR A 791 -10.10 -1.73 37.72
CA THR A 791 -11.27 -1.74 36.86
C THR A 791 -12.23 -0.70 37.40
N VAL A 792 -12.44 0.34 36.62
CA VAL A 792 -13.48 1.31 36.90
C VAL A 792 -14.78 0.59 36.62
N ALA A 793 -15.63 0.50 37.63
CA ALA A 793 -16.94 -0.08 37.42
C ALA A 793 -17.66 0.77 36.35
N ASN A 794 -17.85 0.18 35.15
CA ASN A 794 -18.49 0.83 34.00
C ASN A 794 -19.79 1.56 34.42
N THR A 795 -20.45 1.11 35.49
CA THR A 795 -21.56 1.77 36.21
C THR A 795 -21.45 3.28 36.43
N LEU A 796 -20.25 3.86 36.55
CA LEU A 796 -20.09 5.28 36.89
C LEU A 796 -20.01 6.23 35.68
N LEU A 797 -19.31 5.85 34.61
CA LEU A 797 -19.20 6.66 33.38
C LEU A 797 -20.21 6.26 32.32
N LEU A 798 -20.29 4.97 32.00
CA LEU A 798 -21.22 4.40 31.03
C LEU A 798 -21.76 3.08 31.58
N PRO A 799 -22.91 3.10 32.29
CA PRO A 799 -23.26 1.95 33.09
C PRO A 799 -23.43 0.70 32.26
N GLY A 800 -22.94 -0.44 32.75
CA GLY A 800 -22.62 -1.65 31.95
C GLY A 800 -23.68 -2.19 31.00
N GLN A 801 -24.95 -1.80 31.16
CA GLN A 801 -26.01 -2.06 30.17
C GLN A 801 -25.87 -1.27 28.86
N ILE A 802 -25.08 -0.19 28.84
CA ILE A 802 -24.81 0.66 27.65
C ILE A 802 -23.70 0.06 26.78
N VAL A 803 -22.74 -0.64 27.36
CA VAL A 803 -21.64 -1.25 26.59
C VAL A 803 -22.12 -2.63 26.11
N GLY A 804 -22.10 -2.87 24.80
CA GLY A 804 -22.38 -4.21 24.25
C GLY A 804 -21.27 -5.18 24.61
N SER A 805 -21.59 -6.44 24.94
CA SER A 805 -20.56 -7.43 25.25
C SER A 805 -19.69 -7.72 24.03
N SER A 806 -18.39 -7.75 24.23
CA SER A 806 -17.33 -7.94 23.21
C SER A 806 -17.31 -9.32 22.54
N ASN A 807 -18.16 -10.25 22.96
CA ASN A 807 -18.10 -11.65 22.53
C ASN A 807 -19.01 -11.97 21.34
N ASP A 808 -19.95 -11.08 21.01
CA ASP A 808 -20.70 -11.16 19.75
C ASP A 808 -20.02 -10.25 18.73
N LEU A 809 -19.14 -10.80 17.90
CA LEU A 809 -18.67 -10.15 16.66
C LEU A 809 -19.89 -9.88 15.75
N ARG A 810 -20.64 -8.83 16.03
CA ARG A 810 -21.79 -8.41 15.24
C ARG A 810 -21.29 -7.68 14.00
N SER A 811 -22.07 -7.74 12.92
CA SER A 811 -21.80 -7.00 11.69
C SER A 811 -21.55 -5.51 11.99
N PRO A 812 -20.60 -4.86 11.31
CA PRO A 812 -20.24 -3.48 11.56
C PRO A 812 -21.46 -2.55 11.49
N ALA A 813 -21.45 -1.50 12.33
CA ALA A 813 -22.46 -0.46 12.31
C ALA A 813 -22.47 0.21 10.93
N SER A 814 -23.46 -0.11 10.10
CA SER A 814 -23.43 0.21 8.66
C SER A 814 -24.49 1.23 8.24
N VAL A 815 -25.52 1.43 9.06
CA VAL A 815 -26.61 2.35 8.74
C VAL A 815 -26.41 3.67 9.50
N PRO A 816 -26.12 4.81 8.85
CA PRO A 816 -25.95 6.06 9.57
C PRO A 816 -27.24 6.44 10.30
N SER A 817 -27.14 6.78 11.60
CA SER A 817 -28.24 7.37 12.34
C SER A 817 -28.67 8.70 11.70
N GLY A 818 -29.82 9.23 12.12
CA GLY A 818 -30.25 10.54 11.65
C GLY A 818 -29.25 11.65 11.99
N TRP A 819 -28.58 11.57 13.14
CA TRP A 819 -27.48 12.48 13.50
C TRP A 819 -26.22 12.26 12.67
N ALA A 820 -25.81 11.01 12.46
CA ALA A 820 -24.65 10.71 11.61
C ALA A 820 -24.85 11.27 10.21
N ARG A 821 -26.04 11.10 9.64
CA ARG A 821 -26.40 11.68 8.34
C ARG A 821 -26.46 13.22 8.41
N ALA A 822 -27.05 13.76 9.47
CA ALA A 822 -27.23 15.20 9.66
C ALA A 822 -25.93 15.98 9.86
N LEU A 823 -24.90 15.36 10.44
CA LEU A 823 -23.60 15.95 10.73
C LEU A 823 -22.49 15.42 9.82
N GLY A 824 -22.84 14.47 8.94
CA GLY A 824 -21.92 13.80 8.02
C GLY A 824 -20.92 12.87 8.69
N LEU A 825 -21.18 12.37 9.91
CA LEU A 825 -20.25 11.53 10.67
C LEU A 825 -19.85 10.27 9.88
N THR A 826 -18.60 9.85 10.04
CA THR A 826 -17.92 8.82 9.23
C THR A 826 -17.46 7.60 10.01
N TYR A 827 -17.45 7.67 11.34
CA TYR A 827 -16.96 6.60 12.20
C TYR A 827 -17.95 5.43 12.26
N ALA A 828 -17.63 4.38 11.50
CA ALA A 828 -18.21 3.06 11.62
C ALA A 828 -17.22 2.16 12.38
N VAL A 829 -17.74 1.25 13.22
CA VAL A 829 -16.95 0.32 14.02
C VAL A 829 -17.29 -1.13 13.65
N ASP A 830 -16.30 -2.01 13.76
CA ASP A 830 -16.37 -3.44 13.50
C ASP A 830 -16.21 -4.33 14.74
N THR A 831 -15.60 -3.84 15.84
CA THR A 831 -15.30 -4.66 17.03
C THR A 831 -16.23 -4.47 18.23
N LYS A 832 -16.42 -3.23 18.71
CA LYS A 832 -17.26 -2.94 19.89
C LYS A 832 -18.38 -1.97 19.54
N SER A 833 -19.51 -2.07 20.21
CA SER A 833 -20.66 -1.20 19.95
C SER A 833 -21.46 -0.90 21.21
N PHE A 834 -22.19 0.21 21.22
CA PHE A 834 -23.04 0.62 22.34
C PHE A 834 -24.47 0.14 22.16
N ASN A 835 -25.10 -0.35 23.22
CA ASN A 835 -26.52 -0.71 23.20
C ASN A 835 -27.38 0.56 23.10
N SER A 836 -27.93 0.78 21.90
CA SER A 836 -28.77 1.92 21.54
C SER A 836 -29.98 2.06 22.47
N ASP A 837 -30.64 0.95 22.83
CA ASP A 837 -31.82 1.01 23.69
C ASP A 837 -31.46 1.45 25.12
N ALA A 838 -30.33 0.98 25.63
CA ALA A 838 -29.82 1.38 26.93
C ALA A 838 -29.40 2.87 26.95
N VAL A 839 -28.81 3.35 25.85
CA VAL A 839 -28.46 4.77 25.67
C VAL A 839 -29.73 5.63 25.70
N LEU A 840 -30.75 5.27 24.92
CA LEU A 840 -32.01 6.02 24.85
C LEU A 840 -32.78 6.00 26.18
N ARG A 841 -32.80 4.88 26.90
CA ARG A 841 -33.41 4.79 28.25
C ARG A 841 -32.78 5.73 29.27
N ARG A 842 -31.56 6.23 29.01
CA ARG A 842 -30.86 7.20 29.85
C ARG A 842 -30.88 8.61 29.28
N HIS A 843 -31.82 8.91 28.37
CA HIS A 843 -31.88 10.19 27.68
C HIS A 843 -30.61 10.52 26.87
N GLY A 844 -29.84 9.48 26.51
CA GLY A 844 -28.70 9.59 25.62
C GLY A 844 -29.11 9.71 24.15
N VAL A 845 -28.12 9.91 23.30
CA VAL A 845 -28.29 10.10 21.86
C VAL A 845 -27.37 9.16 21.10
N ASN A 846 -27.92 8.43 20.13
CA ASN A 846 -27.12 7.71 19.15
C ASN A 846 -26.71 8.67 18.03
N LEU A 847 -25.42 8.98 17.96
CA LEU A 847 -24.85 9.92 17.00
C LEU A 847 -24.28 9.22 15.77
N GLY A 848 -23.72 8.03 15.95
CA GLY A 848 -22.96 7.34 14.93
C GLY A 848 -23.82 6.50 13.99
N PHE A 849 -23.22 5.44 13.48
CA PHE A 849 -23.87 4.41 12.70
C PHE A 849 -24.61 3.44 13.63
N LEU A 850 -25.61 2.75 13.08
CA LEU A 850 -26.50 1.81 13.76
C LEU A 850 -26.43 0.44 13.09
N GLN A 851 -26.61 -0.61 13.88
CA GLN A 851 -26.87 -1.98 13.41
C GLN A 851 -27.75 -2.71 14.43
N GLY A 852 -29.02 -2.93 14.11
CA GLY A 852 -29.98 -3.47 15.07
C GLY A 852 -30.08 -2.57 16.31
N THR A 853 -29.76 -3.12 17.48
CA THR A 853 -29.79 -2.41 18.77
C THR A 853 -28.46 -1.77 19.16
N THR A 854 -27.52 -1.60 18.23
CA THR A 854 -26.19 -1.07 18.55
C THR A 854 -25.84 0.23 17.81
N SER A 855 -24.91 1.03 18.38
CA SER A 855 -24.40 2.28 17.80
C SER A 855 -22.88 2.44 17.89
N SER A 856 -22.26 3.11 16.91
CA SER A 856 -20.80 3.39 16.86
C SER A 856 -20.37 4.66 17.59
N ILE A 857 -21.25 5.64 17.76
CA ILE A 857 -20.98 6.88 18.52
C ILE A 857 -22.21 7.19 19.34
N VAL A 858 -22.05 7.39 20.64
CA VAL A 858 -23.15 7.74 21.54
C VAL A 858 -22.77 8.92 22.42
N TYR A 859 -23.77 9.69 22.82
CA TYR A 859 -23.63 10.68 23.88
C TYR A 859 -24.56 10.31 25.03
N VAL A 860 -24.02 10.25 26.24
CA VAL A 860 -24.76 9.94 27.46
C VAL A 860 -24.68 11.12 28.42
N PRO A 861 -25.80 11.78 28.74
CA PRO A 861 -25.80 12.92 29.66
C PRO A 861 -25.46 12.47 31.08
N GLN A 862 -24.69 13.29 31.80
CA GLN A 862 -24.29 13.05 33.18
C GLN A 862 -24.23 14.40 33.90
N GLY A 863 -25.18 14.67 34.81
CA GLY A 863 -25.33 16.00 35.41
C GLY A 863 -25.64 17.07 34.36
N LEU A 864 -24.93 18.21 34.40
CA LEU A 864 -25.06 19.27 33.39
C LEU A 864 -24.25 19.02 32.12
N GLY A 865 -23.33 18.05 32.14
CA GLY A 865 -22.45 17.68 31.05
C GLY A 865 -22.78 16.30 30.46
N GLY A 866 -21.74 15.56 30.05
CA GLY A 866 -21.91 14.20 29.57
C GLY A 866 -20.67 13.56 28.95
N VAL A 867 -20.86 12.33 28.47
CA VAL A 867 -19.80 11.53 27.84
C VAL A 867 -20.19 11.25 26.39
N LEU A 868 -19.37 11.74 25.45
CA LEU A 868 -19.34 11.31 24.07
C LEU A 868 -18.39 10.11 23.95
N ALA A 869 -18.88 8.98 23.46
CA ALA A 869 -18.06 7.78 23.34
C ALA A 869 -18.05 7.26 21.90
N PHE A 870 -16.85 6.97 21.40
CA PHE A 870 -16.60 6.27 20.15
C PHE A 870 -16.38 4.79 20.47
N ALA A 871 -17.16 3.92 19.85
CA ALA A 871 -17.13 2.50 20.17
C ALA A 871 -15.93 1.83 19.52
N GLY A 872 -15.20 0.97 20.25
CA GLY A 872 -14.12 0.18 19.67
C GLY A 872 -12.74 0.79 19.87
N ASP A 873 -11.79 0.22 19.14
CA ASP A 873 -10.37 0.49 19.30
C ASP A 873 -9.98 1.71 18.49
N THR A 874 -9.09 2.54 19.03
CA THR A 874 -8.47 3.61 18.25
C THR A 874 -7.27 2.99 17.53
N GLN A 875 -7.44 2.70 16.24
CA GLN A 875 -6.41 2.12 15.38
C GLN A 875 -5.90 3.19 14.39
N PRO A 876 -4.72 3.01 13.77
CA PRO A 876 -4.23 3.93 12.75
C PRO A 876 -5.24 4.24 11.64
N SER A 877 -6.07 3.26 11.27
CA SER A 877 -7.15 3.40 10.28
C SER A 877 -8.31 4.30 10.74
N SER A 878 -8.56 4.40 12.05
CA SER A 878 -9.69 5.16 12.61
C SER A 878 -9.32 6.57 13.08
N VAL A 879 -8.02 6.90 13.15
CA VAL A 879 -7.50 8.23 13.52
C VAL A 879 -8.23 9.36 12.79
N THR A 880 -8.32 9.26 11.47
CA THR A 880 -8.91 10.31 10.64
C THR A 880 -10.42 10.44 10.91
N ALA A 881 -11.12 9.33 11.09
CA ALA A 881 -12.56 9.32 11.33
C ALA A 881 -12.90 9.90 12.71
N VAL A 882 -12.23 9.46 13.78
CA VAL A 882 -12.44 9.97 15.14
C VAL A 882 -12.16 11.47 15.20
N ALA A 883 -11.00 11.91 14.71
CA ALA A 883 -10.64 13.32 14.71
C ALA A 883 -11.59 14.19 13.89
N SER A 884 -11.97 13.73 12.68
CA SER A 884 -12.86 14.49 11.79
C SER A 884 -14.28 14.57 12.34
N ASP A 885 -14.81 13.48 12.90
CA ASP A 885 -16.15 13.45 13.47
C ASP A 885 -16.23 14.27 14.75
N LEU A 886 -15.19 14.21 15.60
CA LEU A 886 -15.09 15.06 16.78
C LEU A 886 -15.03 16.55 16.39
N ALA A 887 -14.20 16.91 15.42
CA ALA A 887 -14.12 18.27 14.89
C ALA A 887 -15.46 18.73 14.30
N ARG A 888 -16.21 17.84 13.63
CA ARG A 888 -17.56 18.14 13.14
C ARG A 888 -18.55 18.35 14.27
N LEU A 889 -18.50 17.56 15.33
CA LEU A 889 -19.38 17.74 16.50
C LEU A 889 -19.09 19.06 17.23
N VAL A 890 -17.82 19.43 17.35
CA VAL A 890 -17.39 20.73 17.89
C VAL A 890 -17.82 21.87 16.97
N GLY A 891 -17.38 21.87 15.72
CA GLY A 891 -17.64 22.95 14.77
C GLY A 891 -19.12 23.09 14.39
N SER A 892 -19.95 22.06 14.58
CA SER A 892 -21.40 22.14 14.43
C SER A 892 -22.14 22.68 15.66
N ASN A 893 -21.42 23.00 16.74
CA ASN A 893 -22.00 23.35 18.03
C ASN A 893 -22.99 22.30 18.55
N TRP A 894 -22.78 21.02 18.19
CA TRP A 894 -23.67 19.95 18.60
C TRP A 894 -23.71 19.81 20.13
N PHE A 895 -22.59 20.07 20.82
CA PHE A 895 -22.54 20.06 22.28
C PHE A 895 -23.35 21.18 22.96
N ALA A 896 -23.74 22.21 22.21
CA ALA A 896 -24.62 23.28 22.67
C ALA A 896 -26.11 22.97 22.43
N HIS A 897 -26.43 21.83 21.81
CA HIS A 897 -27.79 21.45 21.43
C HIS A 897 -28.74 21.34 22.63
N VAL A 898 -29.95 21.88 22.48
CA VAL A 898 -30.99 21.94 23.51
C VAL A 898 -32.39 21.68 22.93
N GLY A 899 -32.68 20.46 22.49
CA GLY A 899 -34.05 20.11 22.08
C GLY A 899 -34.15 18.94 21.11
N PRO A 900 -35.20 18.88 20.28
CA PRO A 900 -35.27 18.00 19.13
C PRO A 900 -34.56 18.62 17.91
N TYR A 901 -34.02 17.79 17.03
CA TYR A 901 -33.53 18.22 15.72
C TYR A 901 -34.53 17.88 14.61
N ALA A 902 -34.49 18.66 13.54
CA ALA A 902 -35.21 18.37 12.31
C ALA A 902 -34.19 18.19 11.17
N SER A 903 -34.41 17.24 10.28
CA SER A 903 -33.64 17.13 9.04
C SER A 903 -34.57 16.83 7.87
N SER A 904 -34.22 17.35 6.70
CA SER A 904 -34.96 17.08 5.47
C SER A 904 -34.02 17.03 4.27
N PRO A 905 -34.17 16.03 3.38
CA PRO A 905 -33.54 16.07 2.07
C PRO A 905 -34.20 17.18 1.24
N LEU A 906 -33.40 18.08 0.67
CA LEU A 906 -33.89 19.06 -0.29
C LEU A 906 -34.05 18.41 -1.66
N ALA A 907 -35.30 18.32 -2.10
CA ALA A 907 -35.62 18.37 -3.53
C ALA A 907 -35.41 19.82 -4.01
N THR A 908 -35.38 20.07 -5.32
CA THR A 908 -35.08 21.36 -5.97
C THR A 908 -36.07 22.52 -5.69
N SER A 909 -36.85 22.45 -4.61
CA SER A 909 -37.88 23.39 -4.20
C SER A 909 -37.70 23.76 -2.72
N PRO A 910 -38.11 24.97 -2.28
CA PRO A 910 -37.94 25.43 -0.90
C PRO A 910 -38.59 24.47 0.11
N THR A 911 -37.80 24.05 1.10
CA THR A 911 -38.24 23.13 2.16
C THR A 911 -38.45 23.90 3.46
N LEU A 912 -39.66 23.82 4.03
CA LEU A 912 -39.94 24.34 5.37
C LEU A 912 -39.42 23.35 6.42
N LEU A 913 -38.46 23.77 7.24
CA LEU A 913 -38.00 23.01 8.41
C LEU A 913 -38.62 23.59 9.67
N ARG A 914 -39.35 22.76 10.43
CA ARG A 914 -39.86 23.13 11.76
C ARG A 914 -38.92 22.57 12.83
N ALA A 915 -38.06 23.42 13.38
CA ALA A 915 -37.40 23.15 14.65
C ALA A 915 -38.39 23.41 15.80
N GLY A 916 -38.22 22.76 16.95
CA GLY A 916 -39.10 22.95 18.11
C GLY A 916 -39.14 24.41 18.62
N PRO A 917 -40.10 24.76 19.49
CA PRO A 917 -40.19 26.12 20.04
C PRO A 917 -38.90 26.50 20.76
N LEU A 918 -38.37 27.69 20.46
CA LEU A 918 -37.15 28.22 21.05
C LEU A 918 -37.44 28.92 22.37
N GLY A 919 -36.63 28.63 23.38
CA GLY A 919 -36.55 29.45 24.60
C GLY A 919 -35.79 30.76 24.34
N ALA A 920 -36.00 31.74 25.22
CA ALA A 920 -35.26 33.00 25.17
C ALA A 920 -33.74 32.76 25.22
N GLY A 921 -32.99 33.34 24.27
CA GLY A 921 -31.54 33.18 24.16
C GLY A 921 -31.05 31.92 23.41
N GLN A 922 -31.97 31.11 22.86
CA GLN A 922 -31.60 29.97 22.01
C GLN A 922 -31.50 30.37 20.53
N PHE A 923 -30.61 29.71 19.80
CA PHE A 923 -30.33 29.96 18.38
C PHE A 923 -30.69 28.71 17.58
N VAL A 924 -31.04 28.87 16.31
CA VAL A 924 -31.17 27.71 15.40
C VAL A 924 -29.88 27.57 14.61
N GLN A 925 -29.24 26.42 14.75
CA GLN A 925 -28.10 26.04 13.93
C GLN A 925 -28.61 25.30 12.69
N VAL A 926 -28.24 25.77 11.50
CA VAL A 926 -28.57 25.09 10.23
C VAL A 926 -27.29 24.54 9.60
N ILE A 927 -27.34 23.28 9.18
CA ILE A 927 -26.21 22.58 8.58
C ILE A 927 -26.63 21.98 7.25
N GLY A 928 -25.95 22.37 6.18
CA GLY A 928 -26.06 21.75 4.86
C GLY A 928 -25.04 20.62 4.70
N VAL A 929 -25.52 19.38 4.54
CA VAL A 929 -24.69 18.20 4.30
C VAL A 929 -24.93 17.66 2.91
N THR A 930 -23.88 17.62 2.10
CA THR A 930 -23.88 16.84 0.85
C THR A 930 -23.37 15.44 1.12
N ALA A 931 -23.73 14.48 0.27
CA ALA A 931 -23.26 13.09 0.39
C ALA A 931 -21.72 12.93 0.45
N SER A 932 -20.94 13.95 0.07
CA SER A 932 -19.48 13.90 0.03
C SER A 932 -18.76 14.91 0.93
N ARG A 933 -19.45 15.91 1.51
CA ARG A 933 -18.88 16.96 2.38
C ARG A 933 -19.97 17.63 3.26
N PRO A 934 -19.76 17.82 4.58
CA PRO A 934 -20.51 18.83 5.34
C PRO A 934 -19.95 20.20 4.94
N LEU A 935 -20.74 21.07 4.32
CA LEU A 935 -20.15 22.20 3.61
C LEU A 935 -20.52 23.58 4.14
N TYR A 936 -21.59 23.76 4.92
CA TYR A 936 -21.90 25.12 5.39
C TYR A 936 -22.61 25.11 6.74
N LEU A 937 -21.99 25.76 7.73
CA LEU A 937 -22.60 26.18 8.98
C LEU A 937 -23.24 27.55 8.78
N TRP A 938 -24.54 27.65 9.04
CA TRP A 938 -25.27 28.91 9.06
C TRP A 938 -25.85 29.14 10.45
N ARG A 939 -25.49 30.26 11.06
CA ARG A 939 -25.89 30.64 12.41
C ARG A 939 -26.55 32.00 12.34
N GLU A 940 -27.81 32.06 12.75
CA GLU A 940 -28.55 33.32 12.81
C GLU A 940 -29.13 33.51 14.20
N GLN A 941 -28.86 34.67 14.78
CA GLN A 941 -29.52 35.10 16.00
C GLN A 941 -30.96 35.45 15.62
N LEU A 942 -31.90 34.67 16.11
CA LEU A 942 -33.31 34.93 15.85
C LEU A 942 -33.75 36.12 16.74
N PRO A 943 -34.45 37.12 16.17
CA PRO A 943 -34.87 38.32 16.89
C PRO A 943 -35.84 38.06 18.04
#